data_AF-A0A345DBX6-F1
#
_entry.id   AF-A0A345DBX6-F1
#
_cell.length_a   1.000
_cell.length_b   1.000
_cell.length_c   1.000
_cell.angle_alpha   90.00
_cell.angle_beta   90.00
_cell.angle_gamma   90.00
#
_symmetry.space_group_name_H-M   'P 1'
#
loop_
_entity.id
_entity.type
_entity.pdbx_description
1 polymer ?
#
loop_
_entity_poly.entity_id
_entity_poly.type
_entity_poly.pdbx_seq_one_letter_code
_entity_poly.pdbx_strand_id
1 'polypeptide(L)'
;MIVLGTNNADTLGSSGDDTLIGLAGDDTLNGYLPWGTALGNTTYRFSKGDGNDVVKENAGSDTIEFTDVKSTEVFFKLGNNGKDLIILYGTNNSITISEMIYWPSGRAIENFKFSDGVIWDLNELYNNTATTIGTLGNDIISGWDGFNVIDGKEGDDLINGQTKNDTLLGGLGNDTLYGGYGNDASDGGDGDDYLYDSSGNNTLLGGAGNDSLYGGAGNDVLNGGDGNDVLFGGDGNDIYYINDIGDQIYDSNGIADTAYISVNGVRTTGIENTVYTNDAQPLPYFIRALDSKYTWGAIGQGQTLNYSFALNADGGEVGFELYTEEQKTAIREALQKYAQLVNLTFVEVVDSTSVQLRFFRDDLSTAGYAAYAGYANYPFDSSKGGDIHIKNTISNLNQLDGSFDVLIHEIGHALGLKHPFEDTDTLPTSEDSTTYSAMSYNSLWQANKNTVRMYDLATLHYFYGVNASQRSENNTYAFSDANFTDHYVWDGAGVDVFDANSQTQNVSVNLNPGSWNFIGSKAVSILSAGQSFIGFGTLIENAVSGSGNDTVIGNALDNQIHTNAGNDWLKGGAGNDSLYAGEGNDTLNGQVGADVMVGGNGDDYYYFDNVGDAVIEVVDAGLDCVEASANCTLNDNIENLVLSGSGALSGMGNALNNQMKGSAENNTLKGMAGNDSLLGFAGNDALDGGTGNDTLRGGLGNDVLNGGDGIDWADYVDMTASVNVNLNITTVQVTGAGGSDTLTNIENVRAGSANDNLKGNASDNVLDGQAGNDALFGNAGNDNLIGGAGNDILNGGLGNDNLSGGDGNDWADYFDSTAAVSVDLRLATQQNTVGAGLDIFYNIENLRGGLGNDTLNGSVYANALVGQAGNDFMVGNGGNDTLYAGLGNDTLFGGTGNDTYQFNRGDGQDTLTDADATVGNSDTLAFQTGVTNSQLWLTHTGNDLVVSVIGTTDKVTIKNWYVSSANHVESITAGGKTLADGNVNALVAAMSAFSPPAAGQTTLPSSYQTALNPVIAANWV
;
A
#
# COMPACT_ATOMS: atom_id res chain seq x y z
N MET A 1 -2.49 5.21 47.71
CA MET A 1 -3.75 5.07 48.50
C MET A 1 -4.85 4.60 47.54
N ILE A 2 -5.80 3.74 47.94
CA ILE A 2 -6.95 3.42 47.06
C ILE A 2 -8.05 4.43 47.34
N VAL A 3 -8.42 5.22 46.32
CA VAL A 3 -9.54 6.17 46.38
C VAL A 3 -10.60 5.71 45.38
N LEU A 4 -11.82 5.51 45.86
CA LEU A 4 -12.94 5.03 45.05
C LEU A 4 -13.75 6.22 44.55
N GLY A 5 -14.08 6.23 43.25
CA GLY A 5 -15.08 7.14 42.69
C GLY A 5 -16.43 6.99 43.40
N THR A 6 -17.26 8.02 43.34
CA THR A 6 -18.67 7.90 43.74
C THR A 6 -19.50 8.54 42.64
N ASN A 7 -20.51 7.83 42.13
CA ASN A 7 -21.33 8.19 40.97
C ASN A 7 -21.47 9.72 40.76
N ASN A 8 -20.71 10.25 39.79
CA ASN A 8 -20.68 11.64 39.33
C ASN A 8 -19.92 12.63 40.24
N ALA A 9 -18.81 12.22 40.87
CA ALA A 9 -18.00 13.09 41.72
C ALA A 9 -16.53 13.16 41.31
N ASP A 10 -15.93 14.35 41.44
CA ASP A 10 -14.49 14.57 41.25
C ASP A 10 -13.70 13.80 42.32
N THR A 11 -12.87 12.86 41.88
CA THR A 11 -11.96 12.08 42.73
C THR A 11 -10.57 12.70 42.68
N LEU A 12 -9.94 12.92 43.85
CA LEU A 12 -8.62 13.55 43.98
C LEU A 12 -7.61 12.58 44.61
N GLY A 13 -6.44 12.45 43.99
CA GLY A 13 -5.27 11.75 44.55
C GLY A 13 -4.64 12.46 45.76
N SER A 14 -3.78 11.73 46.47
CA SER A 14 -2.95 12.15 47.59
C SER A 14 -1.50 12.44 47.15
N SER A 15 -0.60 12.91 48.02
CA SER A 15 0.76 13.33 47.63
C SER A 15 1.76 12.18 47.31
N GLY A 16 1.32 10.97 46.94
CA GLY A 16 2.18 9.80 46.71
C GLY A 16 1.56 8.84 45.70
N ASP A 17 2.12 7.62 45.54
CA ASP A 17 1.59 6.65 44.57
C ASP A 17 0.16 6.23 44.94
N ASP A 18 -0.75 6.43 43.99
CA ASP A 18 -2.18 6.31 44.20
C ASP A 18 -2.85 5.36 43.21
N THR A 19 -3.99 4.83 43.63
CA THR A 19 -4.86 4.07 42.74
C THR A 19 -6.26 4.65 42.80
N LEU A 20 -6.69 5.23 41.70
CA LEU A 20 -8.01 5.84 41.54
C LEU A 20 -8.88 4.87 40.73
N ILE A 21 -10.07 4.53 41.21
CA ILE A 21 -10.94 3.53 40.56
C ILE A 21 -12.18 4.23 40.03
N GLY A 22 -12.42 4.13 38.72
CA GLY A 22 -13.69 4.53 38.09
C GLY A 22 -14.78 3.56 38.53
N LEU A 23 -15.94 4.07 38.94
CA LEU A 23 -17.10 3.25 39.28
C LEU A 23 -18.27 3.68 38.38
N ALA A 24 -19.27 2.83 38.22
CA ALA A 24 -20.50 3.14 37.48
C ALA A 24 -21.01 4.60 37.63
N GLY A 25 -20.92 5.38 36.56
CA GLY A 25 -21.24 6.81 36.49
C GLY A 25 -20.28 7.54 35.55
N ASP A 26 -20.46 8.84 35.34
CA ASP A 26 -19.48 9.64 34.59
C ASP A 26 -18.61 10.40 35.62
N ASP A 27 -17.43 9.87 35.94
CA ASP A 27 -16.55 10.41 36.98
C ASP A 27 -15.38 11.24 36.40
N THR A 28 -14.78 12.12 37.22
CA THR A 28 -13.52 12.80 36.88
C THR A 28 -12.45 12.44 37.90
N LEU A 29 -11.40 11.76 37.45
CA LEU A 29 -10.28 11.28 38.26
C LEU A 29 -9.07 12.20 38.03
N ASN A 30 -8.64 12.93 39.05
CA ASN A 30 -7.52 13.86 38.94
C ASN A 30 -6.27 13.30 39.64
N GLY A 31 -5.20 13.12 38.87
CA GLY A 31 -3.85 12.79 39.30
C GLY A 31 -3.08 13.95 39.92
N TYR A 32 -3.77 15.03 40.29
CA TYR A 32 -3.14 16.18 40.93
C TYR A 32 -4.07 16.91 41.91
N LEU A 33 -3.46 17.55 42.92
CA LEU A 33 -4.17 18.43 43.84
C LEU A 33 -4.45 19.81 43.19
N PRO A 34 -5.49 20.56 43.62
CA PRO A 34 -5.96 21.80 42.98
C PRO A 34 -4.96 22.97 42.82
N TRP A 35 -3.70 22.79 43.25
CA TRP A 35 -2.63 23.79 43.21
C TRP A 35 -1.39 23.33 42.42
N GLY A 36 -1.47 22.23 41.66
CA GLY A 36 -0.45 21.83 40.68
C GLY A 36 0.83 21.23 41.26
N THR A 37 0.84 20.76 42.50
CA THR A 37 1.93 19.93 43.02
C THR A 37 1.88 18.55 42.37
N ALA A 38 2.97 18.15 41.70
CA ALA A 38 3.16 16.83 41.10
C ALA A 38 2.92 15.71 42.13
N LEU A 39 2.16 14.68 41.75
CA LEU A 39 1.92 13.48 42.53
C LEU A 39 2.93 12.38 42.13
N GLY A 40 2.93 11.26 42.86
CA GLY A 40 3.71 10.08 42.51
C GLY A 40 3.04 9.27 41.39
N ASN A 41 3.53 8.06 41.11
CA ASN A 41 3.01 7.21 40.05
C ASN A 41 1.58 6.77 40.39
N THR A 42 0.63 7.10 39.52
CA THR A 42 -0.81 6.93 39.75
C THR A 42 -1.39 5.91 38.78
N THR A 43 -2.13 4.92 39.32
CA THR A 43 -2.88 3.93 38.52
C THR A 43 -4.37 4.29 38.50
N TYR A 44 -4.94 4.47 37.32
CA TYR A 44 -6.38 4.63 37.11
C TYR A 44 -6.96 3.30 36.68
N ARG A 45 -7.87 2.76 37.48
CA ARG A 45 -8.43 1.43 37.23
C ARG A 45 -9.86 1.52 36.74
N PHE A 46 -10.15 0.83 35.64
CA PHE A 46 -11.47 0.79 35.00
C PHE A 46 -11.91 -0.63 34.65
N SER A 47 -13.20 -0.81 34.47
CA SER A 47 -13.89 -2.06 34.16
C SER A 47 -15.12 -1.81 33.27
N LYS A 48 -15.64 -2.85 32.61
CA LYS A 48 -16.86 -2.74 31.80
C LYS A 48 -18.05 -2.30 32.66
N GLY A 49 -18.74 -1.26 32.21
CA GLY A 49 -19.89 -0.69 32.91
C GLY A 49 -19.55 0.49 33.84
N ASP A 50 -18.31 0.96 33.88
CA ASP A 50 -17.91 2.10 34.71
C ASP A 50 -18.44 3.44 34.22
N GLY A 51 -18.62 3.65 32.91
CA GLY A 51 -19.32 4.82 32.35
C GLY A 51 -18.44 5.61 31.38
N ASN A 52 -18.63 6.94 31.29
CA ASN A 52 -17.78 7.84 30.51
C ASN A 52 -16.98 8.74 31.43
N ASP A 53 -15.75 8.32 31.71
CA ASP A 53 -14.91 8.93 32.73
C ASP A 53 -13.88 9.89 32.13
N VAL A 54 -13.39 10.83 32.94
CA VAL A 54 -12.35 11.79 32.56
C VAL A 54 -11.15 11.64 33.48
N VAL A 55 -9.96 11.43 32.90
CA VAL A 55 -8.68 11.41 33.61
C VAL A 55 -7.96 12.73 33.34
N LYS A 56 -7.44 13.37 34.39
CA LYS A 56 -6.63 14.60 34.27
C LYS A 56 -5.29 14.44 34.97
N GLU A 57 -4.22 14.68 34.22
CA GLU A 57 -2.85 14.44 34.67
C GLU A 57 -1.95 15.68 34.70
N ASN A 58 -0.88 15.60 35.52
CA ASN A 58 0.05 16.72 35.66
C ASN A 58 1.53 16.36 35.97
N ALA A 59 1.88 15.10 36.29
CA ALA A 59 3.24 14.51 36.32
C ALA A 59 3.26 13.15 37.06
N GLY A 60 4.09 12.21 36.60
CA GLY A 60 4.26 10.88 37.21
C GLY A 60 4.78 9.89 36.16
N SER A 61 4.93 8.61 36.54
CA SER A 61 4.86 7.49 35.59
C SER A 61 3.56 6.77 35.88
N ASP A 62 2.54 7.12 35.13
CA ASP A 62 1.15 6.84 35.41
C ASP A 62 0.62 5.70 34.53
N THR A 63 -0.48 5.08 34.94
CA THR A 63 -0.99 3.87 34.29
C THR A 63 -2.52 3.88 34.21
N ILE A 64 -3.07 3.65 33.02
CA ILE A 64 -4.46 3.17 32.89
C ILE A 64 -4.44 1.65 33.05
N GLU A 65 -5.24 1.08 33.94
CA GLU A 65 -5.37 -0.36 34.15
C GLU A 65 -6.83 -0.80 33.95
N PHE A 66 -7.06 -1.68 32.97
CA PHE A 66 -8.34 -2.32 32.76
C PHE A 66 -8.39 -3.68 33.48
N THR A 67 -9.44 -3.93 34.25
CA THR A 67 -9.58 -5.19 35.00
C THR A 67 -10.25 -6.32 34.22
N ASP A 68 -11.10 -5.97 33.25
CA ASP A 68 -11.91 -6.93 32.47
C ASP A 68 -12.11 -6.53 30.99
N VAL A 69 -11.26 -5.60 30.51
CA VAL A 69 -11.18 -5.17 29.10
C VAL A 69 -9.84 -5.64 28.54
N LYS A 70 -9.87 -6.35 27.41
CA LYS A 70 -8.67 -6.81 26.70
C LYS A 70 -8.09 -5.71 25.79
N SER A 71 -6.83 -5.83 25.40
CA SER A 71 -6.18 -4.91 24.46
C SER A 71 -6.90 -4.83 23.11
N THR A 72 -7.55 -5.92 22.69
CA THR A 72 -8.36 -5.98 21.45
C THR A 72 -9.79 -5.44 21.60
N GLU A 73 -10.21 -5.05 22.82
CA GLU A 73 -11.56 -4.56 23.12
C GLU A 73 -11.60 -3.05 23.37
N VAL A 74 -10.47 -2.38 23.19
CA VAL A 74 -10.32 -0.94 23.29
C VAL A 74 -10.10 -0.33 21.92
N PHE A 75 -10.69 0.84 21.69
CA PHE A 75 -10.44 1.66 20.53
C PHE A 75 -9.99 3.03 20.98
N PHE A 76 -8.91 3.53 20.41
CA PHE A 76 -8.39 4.85 20.73
C PHE A 76 -8.82 5.83 19.65
N LYS A 77 -9.21 7.03 20.07
CA LYS A 77 -9.48 8.15 19.17
C LYS A 77 -9.10 9.46 19.83
N LEU A 78 -8.85 10.48 19.05
CA LEU A 78 -8.67 11.84 19.56
C LEU A 78 -10.01 12.43 19.98
N GLY A 79 -10.01 13.23 21.05
CA GLY A 79 -11.15 14.08 21.39
C GLY A 79 -11.28 15.24 20.40
N ASN A 80 -12.50 15.76 20.24
CA ASN A 80 -12.84 16.83 19.28
C ASN A 80 -12.02 18.13 19.41
N ASN A 81 -11.20 18.27 20.46
CA ASN A 81 -10.29 19.40 20.66
C ASN A 81 -8.87 19.14 20.16
N GLY A 82 -8.56 17.95 19.63
CA GLY A 82 -7.25 17.52 19.15
C GLY A 82 -6.19 17.37 20.24
N LYS A 83 -6.58 17.38 21.52
CA LYS A 83 -5.66 17.38 22.67
C LYS A 83 -5.89 16.24 23.63
N ASP A 84 -7.13 15.74 23.70
CA ASP A 84 -7.50 14.65 24.57
C ASP A 84 -7.36 13.30 23.85
N LEU A 85 -6.96 12.25 24.57
CA LEU A 85 -7.06 10.87 24.10
C LEU A 85 -8.34 10.26 24.66
N ILE A 86 -9.19 9.70 23.80
CA ILE A 86 -10.41 9.00 24.18
C ILE A 86 -10.20 7.50 23.94
N ILE A 87 -10.37 6.71 24.99
CA ILE A 87 -10.40 5.25 24.92
C ILE A 87 -11.85 4.81 24.97
N LEU A 88 -12.33 4.13 23.96
CA LEU A 88 -13.66 3.51 23.90
C LEU A 88 -13.53 2.03 24.24
N TYR A 89 -14.43 1.51 25.06
CA TYR A 89 -14.43 0.09 25.42
C TYR A 89 -15.83 -0.40 25.80
N GLY A 90 -16.09 -1.68 25.59
CA GLY A 90 -17.43 -2.24 25.74
C GLY A 90 -18.46 -1.55 24.84
N THR A 91 -19.76 -1.69 25.15
CA THR A 91 -20.84 -1.17 24.28
C THR A 91 -21.20 0.31 24.48
N ASN A 92 -20.72 0.98 25.54
CA ASN A 92 -21.05 2.39 25.88
C ASN A 92 -20.12 2.99 26.96
N ASN A 93 -18.85 2.58 27.05
CA ASN A 93 -17.91 3.13 28.03
C ASN A 93 -16.78 3.90 27.35
N SER A 94 -16.33 4.98 27.97
CA SER A 94 -15.16 5.72 27.52
C SER A 94 -14.31 6.27 28.66
N ILE A 95 -13.02 6.47 28.39
CA ILE A 95 -12.10 7.25 29.23
C ILE A 95 -11.56 8.37 28.38
N THR A 96 -11.75 9.62 28.81
CA THR A 96 -11.14 10.79 28.19
C THR A 96 -9.94 11.23 29.02
N ILE A 97 -8.72 11.06 28.51
CA ILE A 97 -7.49 11.53 29.13
C ILE A 97 -7.21 12.94 28.61
N SER A 98 -7.37 13.92 29.49
CA SER A 98 -7.35 15.33 29.11
C SER A 98 -5.95 15.85 28.82
N GLU A 99 -5.79 16.57 27.70
CA GLU A 99 -4.55 17.20 27.23
C GLU A 99 -3.36 16.24 27.01
N MET A 100 -3.60 14.92 26.95
CA MET A 100 -2.55 13.91 26.80
C MET A 100 -1.62 14.17 25.60
N ILE A 101 -2.19 14.68 24.50
CA ILE A 101 -1.48 14.84 23.22
C ILE A 101 -0.82 16.23 23.09
N TYR A 102 -1.22 17.21 23.92
CA TYR A 102 -0.77 18.60 23.79
C TYR A 102 0.57 18.90 24.50
N TRP A 103 1.03 18.03 25.42
CA TRP A 103 2.28 18.21 26.17
C TRP A 103 3.03 16.88 26.37
N PRO A 104 3.88 16.46 25.41
CA PRO A 104 4.60 15.17 25.47
C PRO A 104 5.67 15.07 26.60
N SER A 105 5.81 16.08 27.46
CA SER A 105 6.71 16.02 28.62
C SER A 105 5.99 16.41 29.90
N GLY A 106 5.52 15.40 30.64
CA GLY A 106 5.08 15.50 32.04
C GLY A 106 3.56 15.47 32.29
N ARG A 107 2.72 15.17 31.29
CA ARG A 107 1.25 15.04 31.45
C ARG A 107 0.63 13.84 30.70
N ALA A 108 1.45 13.02 30.06
CA ALA A 108 0.97 11.85 29.34
C ALA A 108 0.77 10.68 30.32
N ILE A 109 -0.08 9.71 29.96
CA ILE A 109 -0.06 8.40 30.60
C ILE A 109 1.02 7.58 29.90
N GLU A 110 1.93 6.99 30.67
CA GLU A 110 3.04 6.22 30.14
C GLU A 110 2.72 4.74 29.90
N ASN A 111 1.71 4.18 30.58
CA ASN A 111 1.36 2.76 30.46
C ASN A 111 -0.15 2.51 30.39
N PHE A 112 -0.56 1.59 29.52
CA PHE A 112 -1.92 1.09 29.41
C PHE A 112 -1.90 -0.42 29.62
N LYS A 113 -2.42 -0.88 30.75
CA LYS A 113 -2.42 -2.29 31.14
C LYS A 113 -3.81 -2.89 30.95
N PHE A 114 -3.88 -3.99 30.21
CA PHE A 114 -5.13 -4.65 29.87
C PHE A 114 -5.32 -5.97 30.63
N SER A 115 -6.56 -6.49 30.64
CA SER A 115 -6.92 -7.71 31.38
C SER A 115 -6.39 -9.01 30.78
N ASP A 116 -5.94 -8.99 29.52
CA ASP A 116 -5.25 -10.08 28.82
C ASP A 116 -3.73 -10.11 29.11
N GLY A 117 -3.23 -9.18 29.93
CA GLY A 117 -1.83 -9.11 30.35
C GLY A 117 -0.96 -8.24 29.45
N VAL A 118 -1.51 -7.72 28.34
CA VAL A 118 -0.83 -6.77 27.45
C VAL A 118 -0.63 -5.44 28.18
N ILE A 119 0.55 -4.85 28.01
CA ILE A 119 0.86 -3.49 28.46
C ILE A 119 1.31 -2.74 27.22
N TRP A 120 0.72 -1.56 26.97
CA TRP A 120 1.21 -0.63 25.97
C TRP A 120 1.88 0.55 26.65
N ASP A 121 3.14 0.79 26.32
CA ASP A 121 3.76 2.09 26.53
C ASP A 121 3.26 3.12 25.48
N LEU A 122 3.75 4.35 25.54
CA LEU A 122 3.39 5.39 24.56
C LEU A 122 3.78 5.01 23.12
N ASN A 123 4.92 4.34 22.90
CA ASN A 123 5.33 3.93 21.56
C ASN A 123 4.49 2.76 21.04
N GLU A 124 4.17 1.80 21.91
CA GLU A 124 3.30 0.67 21.59
C GLU A 124 1.86 1.13 21.35
N LEU A 125 1.37 2.13 22.08
CA LEU A 125 0.11 2.79 21.77
C LEU A 125 0.13 3.42 20.38
N TYR A 126 1.23 4.09 19.99
CA TYR A 126 1.37 4.70 18.67
C TYR A 126 1.48 3.66 17.55
N ASN A 127 2.25 2.59 17.75
CA ASN A 127 2.46 1.54 16.73
C ASN A 127 1.24 0.62 16.57
N ASN A 128 0.54 0.26 17.66
CA ASN A 128 -0.63 -0.62 17.61
C ASN A 128 -1.92 0.10 17.19
N THR A 129 -1.86 1.41 16.93
CA THR A 129 -2.99 2.21 16.42
C THR A 129 -2.69 2.84 15.05
N ALA A 130 -1.60 2.41 14.39
CA ALA A 130 -1.10 2.97 13.13
C ALA A 130 -1.99 2.74 11.90
N THR A 131 -3.01 1.87 12.02
CA THR A 131 -4.16 1.88 11.11
C THR A 131 -5.32 2.57 11.79
N THR A 132 -5.47 3.87 11.56
CA THR A 132 -6.65 4.59 12.06
C THR A 132 -7.75 4.45 11.02
N ILE A 133 -8.74 3.62 11.35
CA ILE A 133 -9.90 3.41 10.49
C ILE A 133 -11.04 4.28 11.02
N GLY A 134 -11.50 5.19 10.18
CA GLY A 134 -12.71 5.99 10.36
C GLY A 134 -13.97 5.14 10.50
N THR A 135 -15.04 5.84 10.84
CA THR A 135 -16.40 5.33 10.91
C THR A 135 -17.06 5.47 9.53
N LEU A 136 -18.38 5.22 9.43
CA LEU A 136 -19.10 5.48 8.18
C LEU A 136 -19.71 6.90 8.16
N GLY A 137 -19.13 7.84 8.90
CA GLY A 137 -19.54 9.24 8.82
C GLY A 137 -18.40 10.17 9.20
N ASN A 138 -18.61 11.46 8.96
CA ASN A 138 -17.59 12.52 9.03
C ASN A 138 -16.71 12.48 10.30
N ASP A 139 -15.43 12.21 10.11
CA ASP A 139 -14.42 12.02 11.12
C ASP A 139 -13.32 13.11 11.04
N ILE A 140 -12.66 13.37 12.18
CA ILE A 140 -11.43 14.17 12.23
C ILE A 140 -10.35 13.26 12.77
N ILE A 141 -9.44 12.87 11.88
CA ILE A 141 -8.42 11.87 12.09
C ILE A 141 -7.05 12.54 11.97
N SER A 142 -6.21 12.38 12.98
CA SER A 142 -4.80 12.78 12.88
C SER A 142 -3.97 11.56 13.22
N GLY A 143 -3.09 11.20 12.31
CA GLY A 143 -1.98 10.29 12.49
C GLY A 143 -0.98 10.77 13.54
N TRP A 144 0.02 9.93 13.77
CA TRP A 144 1.09 10.12 14.73
C TRP A 144 2.34 10.65 14.01
N ASP A 145 3.39 11.06 14.71
CA ASP A 145 4.66 11.52 14.08
C ASP A 145 5.48 10.38 13.39
N GLY A 146 4.85 9.30 12.94
CA GLY A 146 5.49 8.13 12.30
C GLY A 146 4.64 7.54 11.18
N PHE A 147 5.17 6.56 10.42
CA PHE A 147 4.48 5.97 9.27
C PHE A 147 3.04 5.54 9.61
N ASN A 148 2.05 6.05 8.88
CA ASN A 148 0.63 5.80 9.11
C ASN A 148 -0.06 5.22 7.88
N VAL A 149 -1.08 4.39 8.10
CA VAL A 149 -2.09 4.04 7.10
C VAL A 149 -3.44 4.47 7.65
N ILE A 150 -4.06 5.49 7.08
CA ILE A 150 -5.32 6.05 7.59
C ILE A 150 -6.41 5.85 6.53
N ASP A 151 -7.58 5.36 6.94
CA ASP A 151 -8.72 5.11 6.05
C ASP A 151 -9.99 5.74 6.64
N GLY A 152 -10.50 6.80 6.01
CA GLY A 152 -11.68 7.56 6.43
C GLY A 152 -13.00 6.79 6.28
N LYS A 153 -13.10 5.93 5.26
CA LYS A 153 -14.28 5.17 4.83
C LYS A 153 -15.41 6.00 4.23
N GLU A 154 -16.52 6.23 4.93
CA GLU A 154 -17.66 7.00 4.38
C GLU A 154 -17.81 8.26 5.25
N GLY A 155 -18.15 9.41 4.67
CA GLY A 155 -18.26 10.68 5.39
C GLY A 155 -17.41 11.76 4.77
N ASP A 156 -17.62 13.03 5.17
CA ASP A 156 -16.67 14.10 4.86
C ASP A 156 -15.63 14.16 5.99
N ASP A 157 -14.44 13.60 5.75
CA ASP A 157 -13.41 13.36 6.74
C ASP A 157 -12.28 14.40 6.69
N LEU A 158 -11.58 14.59 7.80
CA LEU A 158 -10.39 15.43 7.91
C LEU A 158 -9.23 14.60 8.44
N ILE A 159 -8.31 14.20 7.58
CA ILE A 159 -7.18 13.30 7.85
C ILE A 159 -5.86 14.09 7.89
N ASN A 160 -4.94 13.78 8.80
CA ASN A 160 -3.60 14.40 8.86
C ASN A 160 -2.50 13.37 9.24
N GLY A 161 -1.61 13.01 8.32
CA GLY A 161 -0.51 12.04 8.47
C GLY A 161 0.68 12.51 9.32
N GLN A 162 0.89 13.82 9.45
CA GLN A 162 2.00 14.45 10.21
C GLN A 162 3.39 14.32 9.56
N THR A 163 4.18 13.32 9.91
CA THR A 163 5.59 13.20 9.47
C THR A 163 5.94 11.75 9.23
N LYS A 164 6.91 11.50 8.35
CA LYS A 164 7.26 10.20 7.72
C LYS A 164 6.33 9.93 6.53
N ASN A 165 6.50 8.75 5.93
CA ASN A 165 5.82 8.39 4.70
C ASN A 165 4.48 7.75 5.08
N ASP A 166 3.39 8.42 4.77
CA ASP A 166 2.06 8.02 5.18
C ASP A 166 1.24 7.53 3.97
N THR A 167 0.23 6.71 4.23
CA THR A 167 -0.79 6.32 3.26
C THR A 167 -2.14 6.79 3.79
N LEU A 168 -2.78 7.73 3.09
CA LEU A 168 -4.05 8.31 3.50
C LEU A 168 -5.13 7.97 2.48
N LEU A 169 -6.25 7.41 2.93
CA LEU A 169 -7.41 7.06 2.11
C LEU A 169 -8.63 7.82 2.66
N GLY A 170 -9.30 8.64 1.84
CA GLY A 170 -10.51 9.36 2.19
C GLY A 170 -11.73 8.43 2.18
N GLY A 171 -12.06 7.90 1.00
CA GLY A 171 -13.11 6.90 0.82
C GLY A 171 -14.32 7.49 0.07
N LEU A 172 -15.51 7.54 0.68
CA LEU A 172 -16.71 8.14 0.10
C LEU A 172 -17.10 9.40 0.87
N GLY A 173 -17.17 10.55 0.22
CA GLY A 173 -17.56 11.84 0.80
C GLY A 173 -16.48 12.89 0.55
N ASN A 174 -16.69 14.15 0.97
CA ASN A 174 -15.77 15.24 0.63
C ASN A 174 -14.68 15.37 1.69
N ASP A 175 -13.53 14.76 1.44
CA ASP A 175 -12.49 14.56 2.42
C ASP A 175 -11.43 15.67 2.39
N THR A 176 -10.67 15.80 3.46
CA THR A 176 -9.56 16.74 3.59
C THR A 176 -8.35 16.01 4.16
N LEU A 177 -7.38 15.67 3.33
CA LEU A 177 -6.20 14.87 3.68
C LEU A 177 -4.96 15.78 3.75
N TYR A 178 -4.22 15.71 4.85
CA TYR A 178 -2.95 16.40 5.04
C TYR A 178 -1.83 15.35 5.21
N GLY A 179 -1.01 15.04 4.20
CA GLY A 179 0.06 14.02 4.35
C GLY A 179 1.16 14.49 5.32
N GLY A 180 1.70 15.68 5.08
CA GLY A 180 2.64 16.35 5.98
C GLY A 180 4.07 16.29 5.47
N TYR A 181 5.00 15.79 6.30
CA TYR A 181 6.43 15.73 5.97
C TYR A 181 6.89 14.30 5.67
N GLY A 182 7.06 13.92 4.41
CA GLY A 182 7.58 12.61 4.01
C GLY A 182 7.26 12.34 2.55
N ASN A 183 7.52 11.13 2.07
CA ASN A 183 7.04 10.70 0.75
C ASN A 183 5.70 10.00 0.95
N ASP A 184 4.62 10.76 0.83
CA ASP A 184 3.28 10.36 1.21
C ASP A 184 2.49 9.86 -0.01
N ALA A 185 1.54 8.95 0.24
CA ALA A 185 0.60 8.43 -0.75
C ALA A 185 -0.84 8.72 -0.28
N SER A 186 -1.50 9.69 -0.89
CA SER A 186 -2.86 10.12 -0.50
C SER A 186 -3.84 9.82 -1.63
N ASP A 187 -5.01 9.27 -1.29
CA ASP A 187 -6.12 8.96 -2.19
C ASP A 187 -7.44 9.50 -1.59
N GLY A 188 -8.11 10.42 -2.28
CA GLY A 188 -9.37 11.03 -1.85
C GLY A 188 -10.54 10.06 -1.92
N GLY A 189 -10.69 9.36 -3.04
CA GLY A 189 -11.82 8.46 -3.28
C GLY A 189 -12.99 9.16 -3.97
N ASP A 190 -14.25 8.82 -3.67
CA ASP A 190 -15.41 9.50 -4.27
C ASP A 190 -15.78 10.75 -3.45
N GLY A 191 -15.64 11.96 -3.98
CA GLY A 191 -15.92 13.20 -3.26
C GLY A 191 -15.38 14.44 -3.95
N ASP A 192 -15.77 15.63 -3.49
CA ASP A 192 -15.02 16.87 -3.80
C ASP A 192 -13.92 17.06 -2.70
N ASP A 193 -12.74 16.48 -2.90
CA ASP A 193 -11.73 16.29 -1.87
C ASP A 193 -10.65 17.38 -1.83
N TYR A 194 -9.96 17.51 -0.70
CA TYR A 194 -8.84 18.43 -0.50
C TYR A 194 -7.60 17.70 0.01
N LEU A 195 -6.60 17.47 -0.83
CA LEU A 195 -5.35 16.81 -0.48
C LEU A 195 -4.23 17.85 -0.40
N TYR A 196 -3.47 17.87 0.70
CA TYR A 196 -2.40 18.83 0.92
C TYR A 196 -1.16 18.21 1.59
N ASP A 197 -0.03 18.33 0.91
CA ASP A 197 1.28 17.93 1.39
C ASP A 197 2.25 19.08 1.59
N SER A 198 3.20 18.88 2.51
CA SER A 198 4.19 19.92 2.86
C SER A 198 5.53 19.69 2.19
N SER A 199 6.13 18.50 2.31
CA SER A 199 7.39 18.19 1.61
C SER A 199 7.70 16.70 1.48
N GLY A 200 8.29 16.32 0.35
CA GLY A 200 8.80 15.01 -0.03
C GLY A 200 8.42 14.71 -1.48
N ASN A 201 8.65 13.49 -1.96
CA ASN A 201 8.18 13.08 -3.28
C ASN A 201 6.88 12.30 -3.10
N ASN A 202 5.75 12.99 -3.26
CA ASN A 202 4.44 12.49 -2.88
C ASN A 202 3.65 11.95 -4.08
N THR A 203 2.66 11.12 -3.81
CA THR A 203 1.65 10.67 -4.80
C THR A 203 0.27 11.04 -4.29
N LEU A 204 -0.44 11.90 -5.00
CA LEU A 204 -1.77 12.39 -4.63
C LEU A 204 -2.78 11.98 -5.71
N LEU A 205 -3.82 11.24 -5.32
CA LEU A 205 -4.93 10.79 -6.16
C LEU A 205 -6.21 11.44 -5.62
N GLY A 206 -6.93 12.19 -6.47
CA GLY A 206 -8.20 12.82 -6.10
C GLY A 206 -9.32 11.77 -6.04
N GLY A 207 -9.63 11.16 -7.19
CA GLY A 207 -10.57 10.06 -7.26
C GLY A 207 -11.78 10.45 -8.09
N ALA A 208 -12.98 10.55 -7.54
CA ALA A 208 -14.18 10.94 -8.27
C ALA A 208 -14.90 12.12 -7.62
N GLY A 209 -14.76 13.30 -8.19
CA GLY A 209 -15.44 14.55 -7.85
C GLY A 209 -14.48 15.72 -8.04
N ASN A 210 -14.84 16.93 -7.60
CA ASN A 210 -14.04 18.12 -7.91
C ASN A 210 -12.99 18.38 -6.84
N ASP A 211 -11.79 17.87 -7.05
CA ASP A 211 -10.78 17.77 -6.02
C ASP A 211 -9.81 18.96 -6.01
N SER A 212 -9.01 19.06 -4.96
CA SER A 212 -7.97 20.08 -4.79
C SER A 212 -6.72 19.48 -4.18
N LEU A 213 -5.68 19.25 -5.00
CA LEU A 213 -4.45 18.57 -4.64
C LEU A 213 -3.27 19.56 -4.55
N TYR A 214 -2.48 19.48 -3.49
CA TYR A 214 -1.29 20.30 -3.27
C TYR A 214 -0.09 19.42 -2.86
N GLY A 215 0.95 19.29 -3.69
CA GLY A 215 2.11 18.42 -3.43
C GLY A 215 3.15 19.00 -2.46
N GLY A 216 3.32 20.33 -2.47
CA GLY A 216 4.23 21.01 -1.55
C GLY A 216 5.64 21.17 -2.11
N ALA A 217 6.63 20.46 -1.55
CA ALA A 217 8.03 20.60 -1.95
C ALA A 217 8.69 19.24 -2.17
N GLY A 218 9.26 19.00 -3.34
CA GLY A 218 9.83 17.74 -3.77
C GLY A 218 9.29 17.38 -5.15
N ASN A 219 9.57 16.19 -5.67
CA ASN A 219 9.09 15.79 -6.99
C ASN A 219 7.81 14.98 -6.82
N ASP A 220 6.67 15.61 -7.02
CA ASP A 220 5.37 15.04 -6.70
C ASP A 220 4.67 14.45 -7.94
N VAL A 221 3.75 13.52 -7.72
CA VAL A 221 2.84 12.96 -8.71
C VAL A 221 1.41 13.28 -8.30
N LEU A 222 0.68 14.06 -9.09
CA LEU A 222 -0.68 14.49 -8.80
C LEU A 222 -1.63 13.99 -9.89
N ASN A 223 -2.72 13.34 -9.50
CA ASN A 223 -3.75 12.83 -10.39
C ASN A 223 -5.13 13.20 -9.86
N GLY A 224 -5.86 14.08 -10.56
CA GLY A 224 -7.18 14.54 -10.10
C GLY A 224 -8.27 13.45 -10.10
N GLY A 225 -8.16 12.46 -10.99
CA GLY A 225 -9.25 11.51 -11.22
C GLY A 225 -10.40 12.11 -12.05
N ASP A 226 -11.62 11.65 -11.84
CA ASP A 226 -12.84 12.11 -12.50
C ASP A 226 -13.35 13.42 -11.84
N GLY A 227 -13.61 14.51 -12.55
CA GLY A 227 -14.22 15.71 -11.96
C GLY A 227 -13.82 17.06 -12.54
N ASN A 228 -13.58 18.07 -11.71
CA ASN A 228 -13.03 19.36 -12.16
C ASN A 228 -12.06 19.85 -11.09
N ASP A 229 -10.82 19.40 -11.20
CA ASP A 229 -9.91 19.39 -10.07
C ASP A 229 -8.99 20.60 -10.06
N VAL A 230 -8.27 20.81 -8.96
CA VAL A 230 -7.28 21.88 -8.84
C VAL A 230 -5.98 21.32 -8.30
N LEU A 231 -4.96 21.22 -9.14
CA LEU A 231 -3.68 20.60 -8.80
C LEU A 231 -2.57 21.67 -8.67
N PHE A 232 -1.78 21.57 -7.61
CA PHE A 232 -0.66 22.46 -7.28
C PHE A 232 0.56 21.63 -6.85
N GLY A 233 1.53 21.38 -7.72
CA GLY A 233 2.72 20.60 -7.39
C GLY A 233 3.61 21.32 -6.37
N GLY A 234 4.04 22.54 -6.70
CA GLY A 234 4.73 23.43 -5.77
C GLY A 234 6.21 23.61 -6.12
N ASP A 235 7.13 23.30 -5.20
CA ASP A 235 8.56 23.43 -5.42
C ASP A 235 9.15 22.08 -5.85
N GLY A 236 9.49 21.87 -7.13
CA GLY A 236 10.03 20.58 -7.55
C GLY A 236 10.10 20.35 -9.05
N ASN A 237 10.19 19.07 -9.43
CA ASN A 237 9.90 18.58 -10.77
C ASN A 237 8.67 17.67 -10.69
N ASP A 238 7.50 18.23 -10.92
CA ASP A 238 6.24 17.53 -10.64
C ASP A 238 5.65 16.86 -11.88
N ILE A 239 4.87 15.81 -11.66
CA ILE A 239 4.12 15.08 -12.68
C ILE A 239 2.63 15.27 -12.42
N TYR A 240 1.90 15.78 -13.41
CA TYR A 240 0.46 15.98 -13.34
C TYR A 240 -0.27 15.05 -14.31
N TYR A 241 -1.26 14.30 -13.83
CA TYR A 241 -2.23 13.55 -14.63
C TYR A 241 -3.55 14.29 -14.63
N ILE A 242 -4.03 14.63 -15.82
CA ILE A 242 -5.25 15.44 -15.98
C ILE A 242 -6.28 14.62 -16.74
N ASN A 243 -7.40 14.31 -16.08
CA ASN A 243 -8.41 13.41 -16.61
C ASN A 243 -9.73 14.08 -16.93
N ASP A 244 -10.01 15.29 -16.41
CA ASP A 244 -11.20 16.03 -16.79
C ASP A 244 -11.02 17.48 -17.28
N ILE A 245 -12.05 17.92 -18.02
CA ILE A 245 -12.04 19.16 -18.81
C ILE A 245 -11.98 20.40 -17.90
N GLY A 246 -12.47 20.32 -16.66
CA GLY A 246 -12.47 21.46 -15.75
C GLY A 246 -11.29 21.55 -14.81
N ASP A 247 -10.32 20.64 -14.93
CA ASP A 247 -9.14 20.62 -14.08
C ASP A 247 -8.28 21.88 -14.29
N GLN A 248 -7.62 22.32 -13.23
CA GLN A 248 -6.82 23.55 -13.20
C GLN A 248 -5.48 23.27 -12.52
N ILE A 249 -4.37 23.67 -13.17
CA ILE A 249 -3.04 23.59 -12.58
C ILE A 249 -2.52 25.00 -12.26
N TYR A 250 -2.02 25.13 -11.04
CA TYR A 250 -1.38 26.34 -10.55
C TYR A 250 0.01 26.00 -10.00
N ASP A 251 1.02 26.22 -10.83
CA ASP A 251 2.41 26.11 -10.46
C ASP A 251 3.08 27.47 -10.68
N SER A 252 3.98 27.89 -9.80
CA SER A 252 4.71 29.14 -10.02
C SER A 252 6.18 29.09 -9.59
N ASN A 253 6.65 27.95 -9.08
CA ASN A 253 7.93 27.86 -8.37
C ASN A 253 8.82 26.67 -8.77
N GLY A 254 8.34 25.68 -9.55
CA GLY A 254 9.11 24.53 -10.04
C GLY A 254 10.10 24.82 -11.19
N ILE A 255 11.08 23.93 -11.40
CA ILE A 255 12.02 23.96 -12.55
C ILE A 255 11.93 22.61 -13.28
N ALA A 256 11.06 22.51 -14.29
CA ALA A 256 10.92 21.35 -15.21
C ALA A 256 9.84 20.31 -14.86
N ASP A 257 8.62 20.80 -14.64
CA ASP A 257 7.41 19.99 -14.40
C ASP A 257 6.81 19.42 -15.70
N THR A 258 6.22 18.23 -15.61
CA THR A 258 5.64 17.48 -16.72
C THR A 258 4.14 17.27 -16.50
N ALA A 259 3.31 17.58 -17.50
CA ALA A 259 1.87 17.32 -17.43
C ALA A 259 1.41 16.38 -18.55
N TYR A 260 0.72 15.31 -18.17
CA TYR A 260 0.02 14.34 -19.01
C TYR A 260 -1.48 14.67 -19.01
N ILE A 261 -2.00 15.15 -20.14
CA ILE A 261 -3.36 15.65 -20.24
C ILE A 261 -4.16 14.76 -21.17
N SER A 262 -5.15 14.04 -20.64
CA SER A 262 -5.99 13.12 -21.41
C SER A 262 -7.25 13.76 -22.00
N VAL A 263 -7.51 15.03 -21.65
CA VAL A 263 -8.77 15.75 -21.96
C VAL A 263 -8.60 17.28 -22.16
N ASN A 264 -9.72 17.95 -22.42
CA ASN A 264 -9.80 19.08 -23.33
C ASN A 264 -10.38 20.37 -22.71
N GLY A 265 -9.56 21.28 -22.15
CA GLY A 265 -10.05 22.59 -21.63
C GLY A 265 -9.34 23.16 -20.39
N VAL A 266 -8.27 22.49 -19.97
CA VAL A 266 -7.54 22.70 -18.72
C VAL A 266 -6.80 24.04 -18.70
N ARG A 267 -6.86 24.76 -17.57
CA ARG A 267 -6.04 25.96 -17.35
C ARG A 267 -4.73 25.57 -16.68
N THR A 268 -3.64 25.57 -17.43
CA THR A 268 -2.27 25.44 -16.88
C THR A 268 -1.65 26.82 -16.70
N THR A 269 -1.44 27.25 -15.46
CA THR A 269 -0.64 28.45 -15.15
C THR A 269 0.71 28.03 -14.58
N GLY A 270 1.80 28.42 -15.27
CA GLY A 270 3.18 28.42 -14.76
C GLY A 270 4.04 27.16 -14.93
N ILE A 271 3.61 26.17 -15.72
CA ILE A 271 4.44 25.02 -16.14
C ILE A 271 5.45 25.47 -17.22
N GLU A 272 6.76 25.41 -16.93
CA GLU A 272 7.81 25.90 -17.85
C GLU A 272 8.40 24.85 -18.82
N ASN A 273 8.14 23.54 -18.70
CA ASN A 273 8.87 22.54 -19.49
C ASN A 273 8.12 21.21 -19.74
N THR A 274 7.26 21.23 -20.78
CA THR A 274 6.66 20.06 -21.47
C THR A 274 5.25 19.67 -21.01
N VAL A 275 4.27 20.08 -21.82
CA VAL A 275 2.85 19.70 -21.70
C VAL A 275 2.52 18.71 -22.81
N TYR A 276 2.20 17.47 -22.46
CA TYR A 276 1.62 16.50 -23.38
C TYR A 276 0.10 16.72 -23.40
N THR A 277 -0.35 17.68 -24.20
CA THR A 277 -1.78 17.92 -24.44
C THR A 277 -2.33 16.89 -25.44
N ASN A 278 -3.14 15.92 -25.00
CA ASN A 278 -4.16 15.33 -25.87
C ASN A 278 -5.43 16.20 -25.81
N ASP A 279 -5.30 17.42 -26.36
CA ASP A 279 -6.15 17.87 -27.46
C ASP A 279 -7.42 18.76 -27.30
N ALA A 280 -7.50 19.79 -26.44
CA ALA A 280 -8.38 20.93 -26.77
C ALA A 280 -7.87 22.26 -26.25
N GLN A 281 -7.15 22.91 -27.15
CA GLN A 281 -7.65 24.12 -27.78
C GLN A 281 -7.29 24.27 -29.28
N PRO A 282 -6.64 23.34 -30.02
CA PRO A 282 -6.48 23.49 -31.47
C PRO A 282 -7.75 23.21 -32.28
N LEU A 283 -8.38 22.05 -32.04
CA LEU A 283 -9.39 21.49 -32.95
C LEU A 283 -10.76 22.14 -32.83
N PRO A 284 -11.39 22.17 -31.64
CA PRO A 284 -12.64 22.89 -31.46
C PRO A 284 -12.50 24.37 -31.84
N TYR A 285 -11.31 24.95 -31.69
CA TYR A 285 -11.04 26.32 -32.09
C TYR A 285 -10.96 26.50 -33.60
N PHE A 286 -10.22 25.68 -34.37
CA PHE A 286 -10.23 25.84 -35.82
C PHE A 286 -11.60 25.51 -36.42
N ILE A 287 -12.30 24.48 -35.89
CA ILE A 287 -13.66 24.16 -36.31
C ILE A 287 -14.51 25.37 -36.01
N ARG A 288 -14.55 25.89 -34.77
CA ARG A 288 -15.30 27.12 -34.44
C ARG A 288 -14.87 28.33 -35.25
N ALA A 289 -13.59 28.46 -35.63
CA ALA A 289 -13.05 29.58 -36.39
C ALA A 289 -13.41 29.52 -37.88
N LEU A 290 -13.74 28.34 -38.40
CA LEU A 290 -14.18 28.13 -39.77
C LEU A 290 -15.65 27.71 -39.90
N ASP A 291 -16.31 27.33 -38.81
CA ASP A 291 -17.68 26.85 -38.76
C ASP A 291 -18.64 28.04 -38.57
N SER A 292 -19.54 28.19 -39.54
CA SER A 292 -20.84 28.83 -39.34
C SER A 292 -21.84 27.69 -39.13
N LYS A 293 -22.49 27.62 -37.95
CA LYS A 293 -23.20 26.45 -37.35
C LYS A 293 -24.36 25.81 -38.14
N TYR A 294 -24.30 25.79 -39.46
CA TYR A 294 -25.40 25.53 -40.39
C TYR A 294 -24.85 24.86 -41.65
N THR A 295 -24.84 23.54 -41.64
CA THR A 295 -24.46 22.69 -42.76
C THR A 295 -25.67 22.32 -43.60
N TRP A 296 -25.45 21.75 -44.79
CA TRP A 296 -26.52 21.06 -45.50
C TRP A 296 -26.81 19.72 -44.78
N GLY A 297 -27.90 19.64 -44.00
CA GLY A 297 -28.30 18.39 -43.34
C GLY A 297 -27.70 18.19 -41.95
N ALA A 298 -27.56 16.94 -41.52
CA ALA A 298 -27.01 16.60 -40.21
C ALA A 298 -25.48 16.47 -40.27
N ILE A 299 -24.81 16.96 -39.22
CA ILE A 299 -23.34 16.88 -39.07
C ILE A 299 -22.88 15.41 -39.11
N GLY A 300 -21.73 15.16 -39.73
CA GLY A 300 -21.12 13.83 -39.89
C GLY A 300 -21.79 12.93 -40.93
N GLN A 301 -22.80 13.42 -41.66
CA GLN A 301 -23.50 12.63 -42.68
C GLN A 301 -23.30 13.21 -44.08
N GLY A 302 -22.91 12.32 -45.00
CA GLY A 302 -22.71 12.68 -46.40
C GLY A 302 -23.98 13.20 -47.06
N GLN A 303 -23.83 14.09 -48.05
CA GLN A 303 -24.95 14.78 -48.68
C GLN A 303 -24.92 14.69 -50.20
N THR A 304 -26.11 14.67 -50.81
CA THR A 304 -26.28 14.92 -52.25
C THR A 304 -26.85 16.31 -52.47
N LEU A 305 -26.07 17.19 -53.09
CA LEU A 305 -26.42 18.59 -53.32
C LEU A 305 -26.70 18.81 -54.81
N ASN A 306 -27.89 19.31 -55.14
CA ASN A 306 -28.20 19.73 -56.50
C ASN A 306 -27.60 21.12 -56.74
N TYR A 307 -26.97 21.32 -57.90
CA TYR A 307 -26.47 22.62 -58.32
C TYR A 307 -26.98 23.02 -59.72
N SER A 308 -27.10 24.32 -59.96
CA SER A 308 -27.53 24.88 -61.25
C SER A 308 -26.73 26.11 -61.64
N PHE A 309 -26.74 26.42 -62.93
CA PHE A 309 -26.29 27.71 -63.46
C PHE A 309 -27.51 28.60 -63.66
N ALA A 310 -27.52 29.78 -63.05
CA ALA A 310 -28.63 30.71 -63.13
C ALA A 310 -28.96 31.02 -64.60
N LEU A 311 -30.25 30.97 -64.94
CA LEU A 311 -30.72 31.30 -66.30
C LEU A 311 -31.18 32.75 -66.44
N ASN A 312 -31.50 33.40 -65.32
CA ASN A 312 -31.90 34.81 -65.25
C ASN A 312 -31.37 35.42 -63.94
N ALA A 313 -31.30 36.75 -63.87
CA ALA A 313 -31.12 37.47 -62.61
C ALA A 313 -32.30 37.23 -61.66
N ASP A 314 -32.06 37.20 -60.35
CA ASP A 314 -33.04 36.87 -59.31
C ASP A 314 -33.23 38.01 -58.28
N GLY A 315 -32.92 39.24 -58.71
CA GLY A 315 -33.19 40.48 -57.99
C GLY A 315 -32.00 40.96 -57.16
N GLY A 316 -31.24 41.91 -57.71
CA GLY A 316 -30.07 42.51 -57.06
C GLY A 316 -28.82 42.49 -57.94
N GLU A 317 -28.78 41.59 -58.93
CA GLU A 317 -27.65 41.39 -59.84
C GLU A 317 -27.64 42.45 -60.95
N VAL A 318 -26.54 43.21 -61.03
CA VAL A 318 -26.33 44.21 -62.09
C VAL A 318 -25.47 43.57 -63.18
N GLY A 319 -25.79 43.75 -64.46
CA GLY A 319 -24.92 43.23 -65.54
C GLY A 319 -24.79 41.70 -65.59
N PHE A 320 -25.87 40.98 -65.26
CA PHE A 320 -25.95 39.52 -65.33
C PHE A 320 -25.60 38.98 -66.72
N GLU A 321 -24.77 37.93 -66.75
CA GLU A 321 -24.34 37.21 -67.95
C GLU A 321 -24.49 35.69 -67.74
N LEU A 322 -24.77 34.95 -68.82
CA LEU A 322 -24.77 33.49 -68.76
C LEU A 322 -23.33 32.96 -68.79
N TYR A 323 -23.07 31.90 -68.01
CA TYR A 323 -21.80 31.18 -68.08
C TYR A 323 -21.59 30.50 -69.45
N THR A 324 -20.36 30.57 -69.97
CA THR A 324 -19.95 29.74 -71.13
C THR A 324 -19.72 28.28 -70.71
N GLU A 325 -19.67 27.35 -71.66
CA GLU A 325 -19.44 25.93 -71.32
C GLU A 325 -18.05 25.68 -70.72
N GLU A 326 -17.03 26.44 -71.14
CA GLU A 326 -15.70 26.39 -70.52
C GLU A 326 -15.76 26.81 -69.04
N GLN A 327 -16.53 27.85 -68.73
CA GLN A 327 -16.72 28.33 -67.36
C GLN A 327 -17.55 27.36 -66.51
N LYS A 328 -18.59 26.74 -67.09
CA LYS A 328 -19.33 25.68 -66.40
C LYS A 328 -18.43 24.48 -66.08
N THR A 329 -17.51 24.15 -66.97
CA THR A 329 -16.53 23.06 -66.76
C THR A 329 -15.60 23.38 -65.59
N ALA A 330 -15.12 24.62 -65.48
CA ALA A 330 -14.34 25.08 -64.32
C ALA A 330 -15.07 24.88 -62.98
N ILE A 331 -16.34 25.24 -62.94
CA ILE A 331 -17.19 25.07 -61.75
C ILE A 331 -17.39 23.58 -61.41
N ARG A 332 -17.61 22.74 -62.42
CA ARG A 332 -17.70 21.27 -62.24
C ARG A 332 -16.41 20.70 -61.65
N GLU A 333 -15.25 21.12 -62.15
CA GLU A 333 -13.94 20.68 -61.65
C GLU A 333 -13.70 21.15 -60.20
N ALA A 334 -14.12 22.36 -59.84
CA ALA A 334 -14.04 22.85 -58.46
C ALA A 334 -14.91 22.04 -57.49
N LEU A 335 -16.17 21.76 -57.87
CA LEU A 335 -17.07 20.89 -57.10
C LEU A 335 -16.51 19.46 -56.97
N GLN A 336 -15.89 18.92 -58.03
CA GLN A 336 -15.25 17.61 -57.98
C GLN A 336 -14.09 17.54 -56.99
N LYS A 337 -13.31 18.61 -56.81
CA LYS A 337 -12.25 18.64 -55.79
C LYS A 337 -12.81 18.50 -54.39
N TYR A 338 -13.93 19.14 -54.08
CA TYR A 338 -14.62 18.92 -52.81
C TYR A 338 -15.15 17.50 -52.67
N ALA A 339 -15.87 17.00 -53.68
CA ALA A 339 -16.44 15.65 -53.67
C ALA A 339 -15.40 14.52 -53.65
N GLN A 340 -14.17 14.78 -54.12
CA GLN A 340 -13.07 13.85 -53.95
C GLN A 340 -12.73 13.69 -52.48
N LEU A 341 -12.63 14.79 -51.72
CA LEU A 341 -12.13 14.72 -50.35
C LEU A 341 -13.22 14.49 -49.30
N VAL A 342 -14.39 15.07 -49.51
CA VAL A 342 -15.49 15.11 -48.55
C VAL A 342 -16.64 14.24 -49.07
N ASN A 343 -17.43 13.64 -48.19
CA ASN A 343 -18.59 12.80 -48.53
C ASN A 343 -19.77 13.62 -49.11
N LEU A 344 -19.53 14.29 -50.24
CA LEU A 344 -20.48 15.13 -50.95
C LEU A 344 -20.63 14.62 -52.38
N THR A 345 -21.87 14.56 -52.85
CA THR A 345 -22.20 14.26 -54.25
C THR A 345 -22.90 15.46 -54.87
N PHE A 346 -22.36 15.99 -55.96
CA PHE A 346 -22.94 17.14 -56.66
C PHE A 346 -23.69 16.70 -57.92
N VAL A 347 -24.96 17.10 -58.06
CA VAL A 347 -25.82 16.74 -59.18
C VAL A 347 -26.26 18.00 -59.94
N GLU A 348 -25.90 18.10 -61.21
CA GLU A 348 -26.31 19.22 -62.05
C GLU A 348 -27.80 19.10 -62.40
N VAL A 349 -28.56 20.17 -62.14
CA VAL A 349 -29.99 20.27 -62.46
C VAL A 349 -30.28 21.53 -63.25
N VAL A 350 -31.46 21.58 -63.89
CA VAL A 350 -31.93 22.81 -64.53
C VAL A 350 -32.39 23.80 -63.47
N ASP A 351 -32.10 25.09 -63.66
CA ASP A 351 -32.27 26.14 -62.65
C ASP A 351 -33.68 26.29 -62.04
N SER A 352 -34.71 25.82 -62.75
CA SER A 352 -36.11 25.85 -62.31
C SER A 352 -36.48 24.76 -61.27
N THR A 353 -35.54 23.92 -60.85
CA THR A 353 -35.77 22.90 -59.81
C THR A 353 -35.33 23.37 -58.42
N SER A 354 -35.70 22.64 -57.37
CA SER A 354 -35.13 22.86 -56.04
C SER A 354 -33.62 22.63 -56.09
N VAL A 355 -32.85 23.68 -55.85
CA VAL A 355 -31.39 23.71 -55.97
C VAL A 355 -30.78 24.20 -54.66
N GLN A 356 -29.70 23.57 -54.21
CA GLN A 356 -28.95 24.01 -53.04
C GLN A 356 -27.85 24.99 -53.43
N LEU A 357 -27.14 24.74 -54.54
CA LEU A 357 -26.04 25.59 -54.99
C LEU A 357 -26.35 26.23 -56.35
N ARG A 358 -26.53 27.55 -56.42
CA ARG A 358 -26.87 28.22 -57.68
C ARG A 358 -25.81 29.25 -58.05
N PHE A 359 -25.24 29.11 -59.24
CA PHE A 359 -24.15 29.96 -59.70
C PHE A 359 -24.66 31.12 -60.58
N PHE A 360 -24.35 32.34 -60.16
CA PHE A 360 -24.61 33.60 -60.88
C PHE A 360 -23.32 34.23 -61.39
N ARG A 361 -23.42 34.98 -62.49
CA ARG A 361 -22.32 35.77 -63.05
C ARG A 361 -22.79 37.16 -63.37
N ASP A 362 -22.28 38.16 -62.65
CA ASP A 362 -22.80 39.52 -62.66
C ASP A 362 -21.71 40.58 -62.40
N ASP A 363 -22.04 41.84 -62.69
CA ASP A 363 -21.18 43.00 -62.48
C ASP A 363 -21.26 43.50 -61.04
N LEU A 364 -20.26 43.12 -60.24
CA LEU A 364 -20.15 43.54 -58.84
C LEU A 364 -19.63 44.99 -58.65
N SER A 365 -19.29 45.71 -59.72
CA SER A 365 -18.62 47.03 -59.64
C SER A 365 -19.52 48.19 -59.19
N THR A 366 -20.85 48.03 -59.26
CA THR A 366 -21.81 49.14 -59.09
C THR A 366 -22.61 49.13 -57.79
N ALA A 367 -22.46 48.08 -56.96
CA ALA A 367 -23.28 47.85 -55.76
C ALA A 367 -22.51 47.91 -54.42
N GLY A 368 -21.34 48.57 -54.39
CA GLY A 368 -20.47 48.59 -53.18
C GLY A 368 -19.58 47.35 -53.04
N TYR A 369 -19.72 46.37 -53.94
CA TYR A 369 -18.96 45.13 -54.00
C TYR A 369 -17.77 45.17 -55.00
N ALA A 370 -17.37 46.37 -55.42
CA ALA A 370 -16.40 46.54 -56.51
C ALA A 370 -15.01 45.93 -56.24
N ALA A 371 -14.67 45.75 -54.96
CA ALA A 371 -13.42 45.17 -54.49
C ALA A 371 -13.42 43.63 -54.45
N TYR A 372 -14.58 42.98 -54.54
CA TYR A 372 -14.69 41.51 -54.43
C TYR A 372 -14.60 40.84 -55.80
N ALA A 373 -14.03 39.63 -55.82
CA ALA A 373 -13.95 38.77 -56.99
C ALA A 373 -15.17 37.82 -57.11
N GLY A 374 -15.80 37.52 -55.98
CA GLY A 374 -17.07 36.82 -55.84
C GLY A 374 -17.67 37.06 -54.45
N TYR A 375 -18.84 36.51 -54.21
CA TYR A 375 -19.41 36.29 -52.88
C TYR A 375 -20.36 35.09 -52.93
N ALA A 376 -20.60 34.44 -51.80
CA ALA A 376 -21.59 33.39 -51.66
C ALA A 376 -22.38 33.51 -50.37
N ASN A 377 -23.58 32.94 -50.38
CA ASN A 377 -24.46 32.89 -49.23
C ASN A 377 -24.35 31.52 -48.54
N TYR A 378 -24.36 31.53 -47.21
CA TYR A 378 -24.28 30.33 -46.39
C TYR A 378 -25.54 29.45 -46.54
N PRO A 379 -25.48 28.16 -46.18
CA PRO A 379 -26.63 27.24 -46.29
C PRO A 379 -27.92 27.72 -45.60
N PHE A 380 -27.80 28.55 -44.55
CA PHE A 380 -28.93 29.04 -43.76
C PHE A 380 -29.49 30.40 -44.20
N ASP A 381 -28.90 31.04 -45.21
CA ASP A 381 -29.29 32.38 -45.64
C ASP A 381 -30.64 32.40 -46.36
N SER A 382 -31.73 32.51 -45.58
CA SER A 382 -33.12 32.70 -46.05
C SER A 382 -33.45 32.09 -47.43
N SER A 383 -33.99 32.85 -48.39
CA SER A 383 -34.37 32.34 -49.71
C SER A 383 -33.21 32.28 -50.72
N LYS A 384 -31.97 32.54 -50.29
CA LYS A 384 -30.79 32.73 -51.13
C LYS A 384 -29.60 31.84 -50.71
N GLY A 385 -29.82 30.91 -49.78
CA GLY A 385 -28.76 30.06 -49.24
C GLY A 385 -28.14 29.19 -50.32
N GLY A 386 -26.80 29.21 -50.39
CA GLY A 386 -26.02 28.53 -51.43
C GLY A 386 -26.00 29.20 -52.80
N ASP A 387 -26.56 30.40 -52.95
CA ASP A 387 -26.32 31.23 -54.13
C ASP A 387 -24.85 31.71 -54.14
N ILE A 388 -24.17 31.56 -55.27
CA ILE A 388 -22.75 31.88 -55.48
C ILE A 388 -22.63 32.87 -56.64
N HIS A 389 -22.10 34.06 -56.41
CA HIS A 389 -21.97 35.13 -57.39
C HIS A 389 -20.50 35.37 -57.74
N ILE A 390 -20.17 35.29 -59.03
CA ILE A 390 -18.81 35.50 -59.54
C ILE A 390 -18.79 36.71 -60.47
N LYS A 391 -17.79 37.58 -60.28
CA LYS A 391 -17.68 38.82 -61.05
C LYS A 391 -17.50 38.56 -62.55
N ASN A 392 -18.35 39.18 -63.36
CA ASN A 392 -18.38 39.00 -64.81
C ASN A 392 -17.15 39.52 -65.56
N THR A 393 -16.23 40.24 -64.91
CA THR A 393 -14.93 40.61 -65.48
C THR A 393 -13.89 39.49 -65.41
N ILE A 394 -14.14 38.45 -64.61
CA ILE A 394 -13.28 37.26 -64.55
C ILE A 394 -13.57 36.42 -65.80
N SER A 395 -12.57 36.36 -66.67
CA SER A 395 -12.69 35.71 -67.98
C SER A 395 -12.26 34.24 -67.97
N ASN A 396 -11.31 33.88 -67.10
CA ASN A 396 -10.81 32.52 -66.95
C ASN A 396 -11.00 32.05 -65.50
N LEU A 397 -12.07 31.29 -65.26
CA LEU A 397 -12.36 30.72 -63.94
C LEU A 397 -11.39 29.59 -63.54
N ASN A 398 -10.58 29.10 -64.49
CA ASN A 398 -9.55 28.08 -64.26
C ASN A 398 -8.15 28.67 -63.99
N GLN A 399 -7.96 29.98 -64.11
CA GLN A 399 -6.68 30.64 -63.78
C GLN A 399 -6.78 31.40 -62.47
N LEU A 400 -5.73 31.28 -61.66
CA LEU A 400 -5.50 32.08 -60.46
C LEU A 400 -5.57 33.57 -60.81
N ASP A 401 -6.54 34.30 -60.24
CA ASP A 401 -6.56 35.76 -60.29
C ASP A 401 -5.61 36.30 -59.20
N GLY A 402 -4.31 36.36 -59.53
CA GLY A 402 -3.28 36.69 -58.56
C GLY A 402 -3.03 35.58 -57.53
N SER A 403 -3.44 35.80 -56.28
CA SER A 403 -3.01 35.01 -55.11
C SER A 403 -4.12 34.16 -54.47
N PHE A 404 -5.21 33.83 -55.17
CA PHE A 404 -6.37 33.13 -54.55
C PHE A 404 -7.28 32.44 -55.60
N ASP A 405 -7.87 31.28 -55.28
CA ASP A 405 -8.86 30.58 -56.12
C ASP A 405 -10.29 30.89 -55.63
N VAL A 406 -10.94 31.80 -56.35
CA VAL A 406 -12.27 32.32 -56.03
C VAL A 406 -13.31 31.19 -56.02
N LEU A 407 -13.22 30.21 -56.91
CA LEU A 407 -14.22 29.14 -56.97
C LEU A 407 -14.15 28.24 -55.74
N ILE A 408 -12.95 27.82 -55.34
CA ILE A 408 -12.79 27.00 -54.12
C ILE A 408 -13.32 27.77 -52.92
N HIS A 409 -12.98 29.04 -52.80
CA HIS A 409 -13.42 29.88 -51.68
C HIS A 409 -14.94 30.07 -51.60
N GLU A 410 -15.56 30.55 -52.67
CA GLU A 410 -17.00 30.85 -52.65
C GLU A 410 -17.86 29.57 -52.51
N ILE A 411 -17.40 28.45 -53.08
CA ILE A 411 -18.03 27.15 -52.82
C ILE A 411 -17.89 26.76 -51.34
N GLY A 412 -16.75 27.06 -50.71
CA GLY A 412 -16.53 26.84 -49.27
C GLY A 412 -17.59 27.53 -48.40
N HIS A 413 -17.87 28.81 -48.66
CA HIS A 413 -18.97 29.54 -48.01
C HIS A 413 -20.32 28.89 -48.21
N ALA A 414 -20.64 28.52 -49.45
CA ALA A 414 -21.90 27.85 -49.78
C ALA A 414 -22.03 26.44 -49.16
N LEU A 415 -20.93 25.87 -48.69
CA LEU A 415 -20.88 24.62 -47.91
C LEU A 415 -20.82 24.85 -46.40
N GLY A 416 -20.75 26.09 -45.93
CA GLY A 416 -20.82 26.46 -44.51
C GLY A 416 -19.52 26.99 -43.89
N LEU A 417 -18.44 27.11 -44.65
CA LEU A 417 -17.16 27.62 -44.15
C LEU A 417 -17.14 29.15 -44.09
N LYS A 418 -16.68 29.74 -43.00
CA LYS A 418 -16.50 31.20 -42.86
C LYS A 418 -15.04 31.62 -43.02
N HIS A 419 -14.77 32.93 -43.08
CA HIS A 419 -13.39 33.41 -43.03
C HIS A 419 -12.78 33.24 -41.64
N PRO A 420 -11.47 32.96 -41.54
CA PRO A 420 -10.77 32.85 -40.27
C PRO A 420 -10.79 34.10 -39.38
N PHE A 421 -11.24 35.25 -39.89
CA PHE A 421 -11.19 36.55 -39.20
C PHE A 421 -12.59 37.16 -38.93
N GLU A 422 -13.68 36.50 -39.32
CA GLU A 422 -15.04 37.07 -39.31
C GLU A 422 -15.71 37.15 -37.92
N ASP A 423 -15.25 36.37 -36.94
CA ASP A 423 -15.83 36.25 -35.60
C ASP A 423 -14.83 36.62 -34.48
N THR A 424 -15.25 36.53 -33.20
CA THR A 424 -14.33 36.70 -32.06
C THR A 424 -13.35 35.54 -31.89
N ASP A 425 -13.69 34.38 -32.43
CA ASP A 425 -12.88 33.16 -32.42
C ASP A 425 -12.11 33.04 -33.74
N THR A 426 -11.17 33.97 -33.99
CA THR A 426 -10.38 34.00 -35.23
C THR A 426 -9.17 33.08 -35.13
N LEU A 427 -8.76 32.41 -36.20
CA LEU A 427 -7.48 31.68 -36.24
C LEU A 427 -6.30 32.63 -35.89
N PRO A 428 -5.19 32.12 -35.31
CA PRO A 428 -4.05 32.95 -34.96
C PRO A 428 -3.50 33.58 -36.24
N THR A 429 -2.99 34.80 -36.14
CA THR A 429 -2.50 35.54 -37.33
C THR A 429 -1.39 34.84 -38.10
N SER A 430 -0.64 33.94 -37.47
CA SER A 430 0.34 33.06 -38.12
C SER A 430 -0.30 31.95 -38.99
N GLU A 431 -1.57 31.65 -38.79
CA GLU A 431 -2.30 30.53 -39.38
C GLU A 431 -3.49 30.95 -40.22
N ASP A 432 -4.04 32.15 -40.01
CA ASP A 432 -4.88 32.85 -40.98
C ASP A 432 -4.03 33.16 -42.22
N SER A 433 -3.88 32.17 -43.09
CA SER A 433 -3.16 32.22 -44.35
C SER A 433 -3.72 31.21 -45.34
N THR A 434 -3.69 31.56 -46.62
CA THR A 434 -4.03 30.70 -47.79
C THR A 434 -3.22 29.40 -47.89
N THR A 435 -2.19 29.24 -47.05
CA THR A 435 -1.47 27.98 -46.84
C THR A 435 -2.35 26.94 -46.13
N TYR A 436 -3.11 27.34 -45.11
CA TYR A 436 -3.78 26.44 -44.18
C TYR A 436 -5.31 26.46 -44.29
N SER A 437 -5.87 27.56 -44.80
CA SER A 437 -7.30 27.69 -45.13
C SER A 437 -7.47 28.43 -46.45
N ALA A 438 -8.26 27.88 -47.37
CA ALA A 438 -8.72 28.55 -48.58
C ALA A 438 -9.68 29.70 -48.26
N MET A 439 -10.17 29.79 -47.03
CA MET A 439 -11.03 30.87 -46.54
C MET A 439 -10.23 32.11 -46.08
N SER A 440 -8.91 32.04 -46.01
CA SER A 440 -8.06 33.17 -45.61
C SER A 440 -7.82 34.18 -46.74
N TYR A 441 -7.68 35.46 -46.37
CA TYR A 441 -7.22 36.51 -47.28
C TYR A 441 -5.72 36.83 -47.18
N ASN A 442 -5.00 36.27 -46.22
CA ASN A 442 -3.57 36.50 -46.06
C ASN A 442 -2.78 35.48 -46.91
N SER A 443 -1.76 35.94 -47.63
CA SER A 443 -0.95 35.08 -48.51
C SER A 443 0.50 35.06 -48.06
N LEU A 444 0.96 33.95 -47.48
CA LEU A 444 2.36 33.79 -47.07
C LEU A 444 3.26 33.00 -48.03
N TRP A 445 2.73 32.29 -49.05
CA TRP A 445 3.58 31.57 -50.01
C TRP A 445 2.84 31.26 -51.34
N GLN A 446 3.56 31.12 -52.46
CA GLN A 446 3.00 30.78 -53.78
C GLN A 446 2.90 29.24 -54.00
N ALA A 447 2.20 28.53 -53.13
CA ALA A 447 1.85 27.13 -53.41
C ALA A 447 0.57 27.07 -54.28
N ASN A 448 0.42 26.02 -55.10
CA ASN A 448 -0.76 25.80 -55.97
C ASN A 448 -2.06 26.01 -55.18
N LYS A 449 -2.81 27.07 -55.49
CA LYS A 449 -3.97 27.54 -54.70
C LYS A 449 -5.30 26.93 -55.15
N ASN A 450 -5.26 25.81 -55.86
CA ASN A 450 -6.39 25.25 -56.59
C ASN A 450 -7.01 24.03 -55.90
N THR A 451 -6.95 23.92 -54.57
CA THR A 451 -7.52 22.81 -53.78
C THR A 451 -7.90 23.25 -52.37
N VAL A 452 -8.78 22.48 -51.72
CA VAL A 452 -9.21 22.64 -50.32
C VAL A 452 -7.99 22.49 -49.38
N ARG A 453 -7.91 23.28 -48.31
CA ARG A 453 -6.79 23.24 -47.35
C ARG A 453 -7.14 22.48 -46.08
N MET A 454 -6.11 22.18 -45.29
CA MET A 454 -6.18 21.36 -44.08
C MET A 454 -7.31 21.75 -43.13
N TYR A 455 -7.43 23.03 -42.74
CA TYR A 455 -8.46 23.42 -41.77
C TYR A 455 -9.86 23.41 -42.37
N ASP A 456 -9.99 23.80 -43.65
CA ASP A 456 -11.25 23.70 -44.38
C ASP A 456 -11.70 22.24 -44.46
N LEU A 457 -10.76 21.33 -44.76
CA LEU A 457 -11.01 19.91 -44.93
C LEU A 457 -11.40 19.25 -43.60
N ALA A 458 -10.68 19.55 -42.52
CA ALA A 458 -11.03 19.11 -41.18
C ALA A 458 -12.46 19.52 -40.79
N THR A 459 -12.83 20.77 -41.10
CA THR A 459 -14.17 21.32 -40.81
C THR A 459 -15.23 20.65 -41.68
N LEU A 460 -14.96 20.43 -42.97
CA LEU A 460 -15.88 19.76 -43.89
C LEU A 460 -16.03 18.26 -43.62
N HIS A 461 -14.99 17.57 -43.15
CA HIS A 461 -15.09 16.18 -42.70
C HIS A 461 -15.88 16.06 -41.41
N TYR A 462 -15.74 17.02 -40.49
CA TYR A 462 -16.64 17.12 -39.35
C TYR A 462 -18.11 17.31 -39.81
N PHE A 463 -18.36 18.22 -40.76
CA PHE A 463 -19.70 18.52 -41.26
C PHE A 463 -20.35 17.37 -42.03
N TYR A 464 -19.62 16.74 -42.94
CA TYR A 464 -20.20 15.89 -43.97
C TYR A 464 -19.60 14.48 -43.97
N GLY A 465 -18.50 14.24 -43.25
CA GLY A 465 -17.75 12.98 -43.26
C GLY A 465 -16.70 12.92 -44.38
N VAL A 466 -15.79 11.96 -44.26
CA VAL A 466 -14.77 11.61 -45.28
C VAL A 466 -15.40 10.86 -46.45
N ASN A 467 -14.91 11.12 -47.66
CA ASN A 467 -15.20 10.26 -48.80
C ASN A 467 -14.40 8.94 -48.69
N ALA A 468 -15.06 7.89 -48.20
CA ALA A 468 -14.46 6.56 -48.01
C ALA A 468 -13.98 5.84 -49.30
N SER A 469 -14.25 6.39 -50.49
CA SER A 469 -13.82 5.79 -51.77
C SER A 469 -12.47 6.29 -52.29
N GLN A 470 -11.89 7.30 -51.62
CA GLN A 470 -10.56 7.81 -51.93
C GLN A 470 -9.54 7.27 -50.94
N ARG A 471 -8.35 6.90 -51.44
CA ARG A 471 -7.32 6.17 -50.68
C ARG A 471 -7.95 4.93 -50.05
N SER A 472 -8.28 3.97 -50.90
CA SER A 472 -8.92 2.71 -50.49
C SER A 472 -7.92 1.53 -50.52
N GLU A 473 -6.63 1.84 -50.49
CA GLU A 473 -5.50 0.93 -50.68
C GLU A 473 -4.53 1.13 -49.53
N ASN A 474 -3.78 0.09 -49.14
CA ASN A 474 -2.86 0.20 -48.00
C ASN A 474 -1.82 1.32 -48.22
N ASN A 475 -1.78 2.27 -47.31
CA ASN A 475 -0.98 3.49 -47.35
C ASN A 475 -0.07 3.59 -46.12
N THR A 476 1.10 4.21 -46.30
CA THR A 476 2.04 4.51 -45.21
C THR A 476 2.31 6.00 -45.18
N TYR A 477 1.99 6.62 -44.06
CA TYR A 477 2.16 8.03 -43.79
C TYR A 477 3.48 8.22 -43.03
N ALA A 478 4.59 8.31 -43.78
CA ALA A 478 5.94 8.35 -43.20
C ALA A 478 6.43 9.77 -42.87
N PHE A 479 7.04 9.92 -41.70
CA PHE A 479 7.50 11.19 -41.13
C PHE A 479 9.03 11.23 -41.01
N SER A 480 9.75 11.19 -42.13
CA SER A 480 11.22 11.22 -42.15
C SER A 480 11.77 12.58 -42.65
N ASP A 481 12.09 13.49 -41.72
CA ASP A 481 12.93 14.71 -41.86
C ASP A 481 12.59 15.83 -42.87
N ALA A 482 12.71 17.07 -42.36
CA ALA A 482 12.78 18.42 -42.99
C ALA A 482 11.72 18.87 -44.01
N ASN A 483 10.96 17.97 -44.63
CA ASN A 483 9.95 18.30 -45.65
C ASN A 483 8.64 17.53 -45.44
N PHE A 484 8.19 17.39 -44.20
CA PHE A 484 6.87 16.81 -43.96
C PHE A 484 5.79 17.71 -44.60
N THR A 485 5.12 17.22 -45.65
CA THR A 485 4.13 17.99 -46.41
C THR A 485 2.70 17.74 -45.97
N ASP A 486 2.45 16.63 -45.26
CA ASP A 486 1.10 16.10 -45.07
C ASP A 486 0.62 16.31 -43.63
N HIS A 487 0.49 17.58 -43.23
CA HIS A 487 -0.07 17.98 -41.94
C HIS A 487 -1.51 17.46 -41.69
N TYR A 488 -2.16 16.90 -42.72
CA TYR A 488 -3.49 16.31 -42.68
C TYR A 488 -3.44 14.87 -43.20
N VAL A 489 -3.75 13.92 -42.33
CA VAL A 489 -3.84 12.50 -42.67
C VAL A 489 -5.31 12.13 -42.78
N TRP A 490 -5.69 11.60 -43.94
CA TRP A 490 -7.00 10.97 -44.12
C TRP A 490 -6.82 9.74 -44.98
N ASP A 491 -7.50 8.69 -44.55
CA ASP A 491 -7.68 7.44 -45.26
C ASP A 491 -9.16 7.02 -45.29
N GLY A 492 -9.63 6.48 -46.42
CA GLY A 492 -11.01 6.07 -46.61
C GLY A 492 -11.25 4.57 -46.45
N ALA A 493 -10.21 3.75 -46.64
CA ALA A 493 -10.18 2.31 -46.42
C ALA A 493 -8.78 1.76 -46.70
N GLY A 494 -8.38 0.70 -46.03
CA GLY A 494 -7.07 0.12 -46.26
C GLY A 494 -6.65 -0.72 -45.08
N VAL A 495 -5.36 -1.03 -45.02
CA VAL A 495 -4.70 -1.33 -43.76
C VAL A 495 -3.47 -0.43 -43.76
N ASP A 496 -3.59 0.67 -43.03
CA ASP A 496 -2.75 1.84 -43.18
C ASP A 496 -1.83 2.01 -41.98
N VAL A 497 -0.71 2.72 -42.18
CA VAL A 497 0.35 2.85 -41.17
C VAL A 497 0.72 4.32 -41.00
N PHE A 498 0.63 4.83 -39.77
CA PHE A 498 1.29 6.05 -39.34
C PHE A 498 2.75 5.73 -38.99
N ASP A 499 3.73 6.23 -39.74
CA ASP A 499 5.13 5.81 -39.61
C ASP A 499 6.03 6.97 -39.15
N ALA A 500 6.28 7.02 -37.85
CA ALA A 500 7.24 7.89 -37.17
C ALA A 500 8.54 7.14 -36.78
N ASN A 501 8.86 6.03 -37.44
CA ASN A 501 10.00 5.16 -37.09
C ASN A 501 11.37 5.86 -37.12
N SER A 502 11.55 6.87 -37.97
CA SER A 502 12.83 7.56 -38.09
C SER A 502 13.10 8.58 -36.98
N GLN A 503 12.21 8.72 -36.01
CA GLN A 503 12.30 9.73 -34.97
C GLN A 503 13.22 9.27 -33.83
N THR A 504 14.00 10.19 -33.28
CA THR A 504 14.92 9.93 -32.15
C THR A 504 14.54 10.72 -30.90
N GLN A 505 13.35 11.27 -30.90
CA GLN A 505 12.79 12.19 -29.91
C GLN A 505 11.38 11.70 -29.62
N ASN A 506 10.86 11.98 -28.42
CA ASN A 506 9.54 11.54 -27.99
C ASN A 506 8.47 11.92 -29.02
N VAL A 507 7.64 10.95 -29.37
CA VAL A 507 6.51 11.04 -30.29
C VAL A 507 5.23 10.71 -29.53
N SER A 508 4.17 11.47 -29.78
CA SER A 508 2.82 11.15 -29.34
C SER A 508 1.95 10.92 -30.57
N VAL A 509 1.46 9.68 -30.73
CA VAL A 509 0.58 9.26 -31.81
C VAL A 509 -0.78 8.88 -31.22
N ASN A 510 -1.84 9.42 -31.78
CA ASN A 510 -3.22 9.07 -31.48
C ASN A 510 -3.97 8.84 -32.81
N LEU A 511 -4.30 7.57 -33.08
CA LEU A 511 -4.95 7.13 -34.30
C LEU A 511 -6.46 7.41 -34.32
N ASN A 512 -7.02 7.98 -33.24
CA ASN A 512 -8.43 8.30 -33.20
C ASN A 512 -8.77 9.40 -34.23
N PRO A 513 -9.90 9.28 -34.94
CA PRO A 513 -10.32 10.30 -35.88
C PRO A 513 -10.57 11.64 -35.17
N GLY A 514 -9.94 12.70 -35.68
CA GLY A 514 -10.01 14.03 -35.08
C GLY A 514 -8.87 14.35 -34.10
N SER A 515 -7.87 13.48 -33.97
CA SER A 515 -6.75 13.66 -33.04
C SER A 515 -5.52 14.28 -33.69
N TRP A 516 -4.76 15.03 -32.89
CA TRP A 516 -3.43 15.52 -33.23
C TRP A 516 -2.32 14.55 -32.80
N ASN A 517 -1.28 14.48 -33.62
CA ASN A 517 -0.05 13.73 -33.37
C ASN A 517 1.14 14.68 -33.34
N PHE A 518 2.14 14.36 -32.53
CA PHE A 518 3.28 15.20 -32.22
C PHE A 518 4.58 14.43 -32.33
N ILE A 519 5.54 14.98 -33.08
CA ILE A 519 6.84 14.37 -33.34
C ILE A 519 7.92 15.34 -32.80
N GLY A 520 8.41 15.11 -31.58
CA GLY A 520 9.44 15.92 -30.91
C GLY A 520 9.01 16.92 -29.85
N SER A 521 9.99 17.63 -29.29
CA SER A 521 9.77 18.69 -28.30
C SER A 521 9.07 19.90 -28.94
N LYS A 522 7.85 20.19 -28.48
CA LYS A 522 7.03 21.27 -29.03
C LYS A 522 7.60 22.65 -28.78
N ALA A 523 7.57 23.47 -29.82
CA ALA A 523 7.54 24.92 -29.72
C ALA A 523 6.09 25.44 -29.74
N VAL A 524 5.87 26.65 -29.22
CA VAL A 524 4.59 27.34 -28.90
C VAL A 524 3.61 27.56 -30.08
N SER A 525 3.80 26.93 -31.25
CA SER A 525 2.95 27.06 -32.44
C SER A 525 2.17 25.77 -32.70
N ILE A 526 0.88 25.88 -33.01
CA ILE A 526 -0.04 24.76 -33.32
C ILE A 526 0.28 24.05 -34.65
N LEU A 527 1.19 24.63 -35.42
CA LEU A 527 1.77 24.10 -36.67
C LEU A 527 3.30 24.14 -36.66
N SER A 528 3.90 23.91 -35.49
CA SER A 528 5.35 23.70 -35.42
C SER A 528 5.75 22.50 -36.30
N ALA A 529 7.00 22.49 -36.79
CA ALA A 529 7.50 21.36 -37.56
C ALA A 529 7.35 20.08 -36.71
N GLY A 530 6.71 19.03 -37.26
CA GLY A 530 6.48 17.76 -36.56
C GLY A 530 5.05 17.50 -36.06
N GLN A 531 4.04 18.28 -36.50
CA GLN A 531 2.63 18.04 -36.11
C GLN A 531 1.78 17.55 -37.29
N SER A 532 0.87 16.60 -37.02
CA SER A 532 -0.12 16.12 -37.99
C SER A 532 -1.48 15.84 -37.37
N PHE A 533 -2.52 15.94 -38.19
CA PHE A 533 -3.90 15.79 -37.78
C PHE A 533 -4.56 14.58 -38.47
N ILE A 534 -5.23 13.71 -37.71
CA ILE A 534 -6.04 12.61 -38.24
C ILE A 534 -7.45 13.12 -38.56
N GLY A 535 -7.86 13.03 -39.81
CA GLY A 535 -9.20 13.45 -40.26
C GLY A 535 -10.34 12.68 -39.61
N PHE A 536 -11.51 13.30 -39.47
CA PHE A 536 -12.70 12.64 -38.94
C PHE A 536 -13.20 11.50 -39.83
N GLY A 537 -13.47 10.32 -39.26
CA GLY A 537 -13.87 9.14 -40.04
C GLY A 537 -12.73 8.50 -40.83
N THR A 538 -11.48 8.88 -40.56
CA THR A 538 -10.28 8.18 -41.05
C THR A 538 -10.16 6.80 -40.40
N LEU A 539 -9.65 5.82 -41.15
CA LEU A 539 -9.44 4.45 -40.69
C LEU A 539 -7.96 4.11 -40.80
N ILE A 540 -7.13 4.56 -39.85
CA ILE A 540 -5.73 4.14 -39.79
C ILE A 540 -5.61 3.07 -38.71
N GLU A 541 -5.15 1.90 -39.09
CA GLU A 541 -5.06 0.75 -38.21
C GLU A 541 -3.71 0.70 -37.48
N ASN A 542 -2.61 1.10 -38.10
CA ASN A 542 -1.29 0.79 -37.56
C ASN A 542 -0.48 2.04 -37.26
N ALA A 543 0.43 1.93 -36.30
CA ALA A 543 1.40 2.96 -35.99
C ALA A 543 2.79 2.36 -35.78
N VAL A 544 3.82 3.09 -36.20
CA VAL A 544 5.21 2.81 -35.86
C VAL A 544 5.83 4.09 -35.29
N SER A 545 6.47 4.02 -34.13
CA SER A 545 7.17 5.16 -33.51
C SER A 545 8.68 4.95 -33.45
N GLY A 546 9.42 5.92 -32.90
CA GLY A 546 10.87 6.04 -33.00
C GLY A 546 11.60 5.52 -31.77
N SER A 547 12.81 6.04 -31.53
CA SER A 547 13.66 5.70 -30.38
C SER A 547 13.53 6.70 -29.21
N GLY A 548 12.38 7.38 -29.08
CA GLY A 548 12.09 8.29 -27.97
C GLY A 548 11.23 7.60 -26.93
N ASN A 549 10.90 8.28 -25.83
CA ASN A 549 9.85 7.82 -24.93
C ASN A 549 8.51 8.22 -25.54
N ASP A 550 7.91 7.31 -26.27
CA ASP A 550 6.79 7.54 -27.15
C ASP A 550 5.45 7.18 -26.46
N THR A 551 4.37 7.80 -26.91
CA THR A 551 3.01 7.45 -26.50
C THR A 551 2.21 7.15 -27.75
N VAL A 552 1.66 5.94 -27.86
CA VAL A 552 0.89 5.52 -29.04
C VAL A 552 -0.46 4.97 -28.63
N ILE A 553 -1.52 5.62 -29.11
CA ILE A 553 -2.91 5.31 -28.81
C ILE A 553 -3.59 4.87 -30.11
N GLY A 554 -4.10 3.65 -30.14
CA GLY A 554 -4.92 3.11 -31.21
C GLY A 554 -6.36 3.63 -31.15
N ASN A 555 -7.23 3.01 -31.93
CA ASN A 555 -8.62 3.41 -32.10
C ASN A 555 -9.54 2.18 -31.97
N ALA A 556 -10.73 2.22 -32.57
CA ALA A 556 -11.69 1.12 -32.45
C ALA A 556 -11.46 -0.03 -33.46
N LEU A 557 -10.38 0.03 -34.24
CA LEU A 557 -9.99 -0.99 -35.23
C LEU A 557 -9.01 -1.99 -34.59
N ASP A 558 -8.78 -3.13 -35.25
CA ASP A 558 -7.69 -4.04 -34.87
C ASP A 558 -6.35 -3.38 -35.24
N ASN A 559 -5.68 -2.78 -34.27
CA ASN A 559 -4.48 -1.97 -34.47
C ASN A 559 -3.19 -2.80 -34.36
N GLN A 560 -2.20 -2.54 -35.22
CA GLN A 560 -0.81 -2.99 -34.98
C GLN A 560 0.07 -1.80 -34.65
N ILE A 561 0.52 -1.73 -33.40
CA ILE A 561 1.34 -0.66 -32.86
C ILE A 561 2.74 -1.21 -32.58
N HIS A 562 3.77 -0.59 -33.17
CA HIS A 562 5.16 -0.93 -32.94
C HIS A 562 5.95 0.30 -32.51
N THR A 563 6.48 0.34 -31.31
CA THR A 563 7.49 1.34 -30.90
C THR A 563 8.89 0.70 -30.98
N ASN A 564 9.95 1.43 -30.65
CA ASN A 564 11.31 0.89 -30.75
C ASN A 564 12.09 0.91 -29.45
N ALA A 565 12.65 2.05 -29.07
CA ALA A 565 13.57 2.12 -27.94
C ALA A 565 13.21 3.34 -27.10
N GLY A 566 13.25 3.25 -25.79
CA GLY A 566 12.73 4.28 -24.91
C GLY A 566 11.63 3.70 -24.03
N ASN A 567 11.20 4.44 -23.02
CA ASN A 567 10.12 3.98 -22.14
C ASN A 567 8.79 4.45 -22.73
N ASP A 568 8.11 3.54 -23.39
CA ASP A 568 6.95 3.82 -24.23
C ASP A 568 5.63 3.50 -23.52
N TRP A 569 4.57 4.23 -23.89
CA TRP A 569 3.21 3.96 -23.42
C TRP A 569 2.28 3.64 -24.58
N LEU A 570 1.82 2.39 -24.64
CA LEU A 570 1.00 1.86 -25.72
C LEU A 570 -0.42 1.57 -25.22
N LYS A 571 -1.42 2.06 -25.94
CA LYS A 571 -2.83 1.78 -25.69
C LYS A 571 -3.51 1.27 -26.98
N GLY A 572 -4.05 0.06 -26.96
CA GLY A 572 -4.71 -0.59 -28.11
C GLY A 572 -6.02 0.08 -28.49
N GLY A 573 -7.06 -0.09 -27.68
CA GLY A 573 -8.36 0.54 -27.94
C GLY A 573 -9.54 -0.41 -27.74
N ALA A 574 -10.35 -0.63 -28.77
CA ALA A 574 -11.50 -1.54 -28.65
C ALA A 574 -11.43 -2.74 -29.62
N GLY A 575 -10.35 -2.84 -30.40
CA GLY A 575 -10.09 -3.90 -31.36
C GLY A 575 -9.33 -5.07 -30.74
N ASN A 576 -8.94 -6.06 -31.54
CA ASN A 576 -7.94 -7.04 -31.15
C ASN A 576 -6.59 -6.54 -31.63
N ASP A 577 -5.87 -5.91 -30.73
CA ASP A 577 -4.70 -5.12 -31.01
C ASP A 577 -3.42 -5.95 -30.87
N SER A 578 -2.36 -5.51 -31.54
CA SER A 578 -1.02 -6.08 -31.40
C SER A 578 -0.04 -4.97 -31.07
N LEU A 579 0.41 -4.94 -29.83
CA LEU A 579 1.28 -3.92 -29.25
C LEU A 579 2.69 -4.49 -29.12
N TYR A 580 3.68 -3.84 -29.72
CA TYR A 580 5.10 -4.22 -29.67
C TYR A 580 5.92 -3.02 -29.22
N ALA A 581 6.51 -3.04 -28.03
CA ALA A 581 7.12 -1.86 -27.44
C ALA A 581 8.64 -1.74 -27.72
N GLY A 582 9.38 -2.85 -27.65
CA GLY A 582 10.78 -2.91 -28.06
C GLY A 582 11.76 -2.89 -26.89
N GLU A 583 12.72 -1.96 -26.86
CA GLU A 583 13.69 -1.81 -25.76
C GLU A 583 13.25 -0.67 -24.83
N GLY A 584 13.26 -0.87 -23.52
CA GLY A 584 12.86 0.15 -22.55
C GLY A 584 11.98 -0.46 -21.47
N ASN A 585 11.58 0.36 -20.50
CA ASN A 585 10.60 -0.04 -19.50
C ASN A 585 9.25 0.51 -19.94
N ASP A 586 8.47 -0.34 -20.60
CA ASP A 586 7.29 0.05 -21.35
C ASP A 586 6.00 -0.25 -20.59
N THR A 587 4.93 0.45 -20.93
CA THR A 587 3.59 0.22 -20.36
C THR A 587 2.61 -0.07 -21.48
N LEU A 588 1.99 -1.24 -21.45
CA LEU A 588 1.12 -1.75 -22.51
C LEU A 588 -0.28 -2.01 -21.96
N ASN A 589 -1.29 -1.47 -22.64
CA ASN A 589 -2.69 -1.66 -22.29
C ASN A 589 -3.52 -1.94 -23.55
N GLY A 590 -3.91 -3.19 -23.74
CA GLY A 590 -4.76 -3.62 -24.86
C GLY A 590 -6.13 -2.95 -24.87
N GLN A 591 -6.71 -2.74 -23.67
CA GLN A 591 -8.09 -2.32 -23.43
C GLN A 591 -9.08 -3.39 -23.90
N VAL A 592 -10.21 -3.00 -24.47
CA VAL A 592 -11.27 -3.95 -24.80
C VAL A 592 -10.83 -4.73 -26.04
N GLY A 593 -10.45 -5.98 -25.88
CA GLY A 593 -9.96 -6.75 -27.02
C GLY A 593 -9.55 -8.15 -26.60
N ALA A 594 -9.11 -8.95 -27.56
CA ALA A 594 -8.25 -10.09 -27.25
C ALA A 594 -6.89 -9.75 -27.86
N ASP A 595 -6.05 -9.11 -27.05
CA ASP A 595 -4.90 -8.35 -27.53
C ASP A 595 -3.60 -9.15 -27.42
N VAL A 596 -2.62 -8.81 -28.24
CA VAL A 596 -1.26 -9.34 -28.14
C VAL A 596 -0.35 -8.22 -27.68
N MET A 597 0.26 -8.38 -26.51
CA MET A 597 1.16 -7.39 -25.92
C MET A 597 2.57 -7.96 -25.81
N VAL A 598 3.54 -7.26 -26.38
CA VAL A 598 4.96 -7.64 -26.43
C VAL A 598 5.77 -6.43 -25.97
N GLY A 599 6.26 -6.46 -24.74
CA GLY A 599 7.07 -5.40 -24.11
C GLY A 599 8.46 -5.40 -24.74
N GLY A 600 9.26 -6.43 -24.47
CA GLY A 600 10.44 -6.73 -25.24
C GLY A 600 11.69 -6.82 -24.38
N ASN A 601 12.39 -5.72 -24.15
CA ASN A 601 13.67 -5.68 -23.45
C ASN A 601 13.66 -4.55 -22.42
N GLY A 602 13.42 -4.87 -21.16
CA GLY A 602 13.45 -3.96 -20.02
C GLY A 602 12.45 -4.45 -18.98
N ASP A 603 12.14 -3.62 -17.98
CA ASP A 603 11.13 -3.96 -16.97
C ASP A 603 9.76 -3.42 -17.43
N ASP A 604 8.94 -4.28 -18.01
CA ASP A 604 7.70 -3.91 -18.70
C ASP A 604 6.44 -4.14 -17.83
N TYR A 605 5.41 -3.33 -18.07
CA TYR A 605 4.14 -3.36 -17.35
C TYR A 605 2.94 -3.59 -18.28
N TYR A 606 2.11 -4.57 -17.95
CA TYR A 606 0.99 -5.01 -18.76
C TYR A 606 -0.34 -4.91 -18.03
N TYR A 607 -1.33 -4.26 -18.64
CA TYR A 607 -2.71 -4.32 -18.18
C TYR A 607 -3.45 -5.47 -18.89
N PHE A 608 -3.92 -6.44 -18.13
CA PHE A 608 -4.62 -7.64 -18.59
C PHE A 608 -6.08 -7.60 -18.11
N ASP A 609 -7.01 -7.24 -18.98
CA ASP A 609 -8.44 -7.11 -18.64
C ASP A 609 -9.31 -8.17 -19.33
N ASN A 610 -8.78 -8.88 -20.32
CA ASN A 610 -9.49 -9.95 -21.01
C ASN A 610 -8.70 -11.26 -21.00
N VAL A 611 -9.40 -12.37 -20.70
CA VAL A 611 -8.82 -13.73 -20.78
C VAL A 611 -8.37 -14.13 -22.20
N GLY A 612 -8.76 -13.37 -23.22
CA GLY A 612 -8.31 -13.50 -24.59
C GLY A 612 -6.94 -12.87 -24.87
N ASP A 613 -6.43 -12.05 -23.96
CA ASP A 613 -5.15 -11.35 -24.13
C ASP A 613 -3.97 -12.32 -24.03
N ALA A 614 -2.90 -11.98 -24.73
CA ALA A 614 -1.66 -12.73 -24.78
C ALA A 614 -0.48 -11.79 -24.55
N VAL A 615 0.15 -11.93 -23.38
CA VAL A 615 1.41 -11.26 -23.06
C VAL A 615 2.58 -12.14 -23.51
N ILE A 616 3.54 -11.59 -24.24
CA ILE A 616 4.68 -12.33 -24.78
C ILE A 616 5.96 -11.62 -24.38
N GLU A 617 6.81 -12.34 -23.66
CA GLU A 617 8.11 -11.82 -23.22
C GLU A 617 9.31 -12.53 -23.83
N VAL A 618 10.43 -11.79 -23.89
CA VAL A 618 11.73 -12.33 -24.28
C VAL A 618 12.45 -12.90 -23.05
N VAL A 619 13.23 -13.97 -23.26
CA VAL A 619 14.01 -14.58 -22.17
C VAL A 619 15.05 -13.59 -21.63
N ASP A 620 15.13 -13.43 -20.30
CA ASP A 620 16.07 -12.55 -19.59
C ASP A 620 15.93 -11.05 -19.98
N ALA A 621 14.71 -10.57 -20.23
CA ALA A 621 14.42 -9.21 -20.69
C ALA A 621 14.42 -8.15 -19.58
N GLY A 622 14.01 -8.51 -18.36
CA GLY A 622 13.91 -7.61 -17.21
C GLY A 622 13.12 -8.27 -16.09
N LEU A 623 12.49 -7.46 -15.24
CA LEU A 623 11.48 -7.87 -14.26
C LEU A 623 10.11 -7.35 -14.70
N ASP A 624 9.30 -8.24 -15.25
CA ASP A 624 8.05 -7.84 -15.90
C ASP A 624 6.85 -8.05 -14.99
N CYS A 625 5.82 -7.22 -15.15
CA CYS A 625 4.63 -7.22 -14.29
C CYS A 625 3.34 -7.21 -15.10
N VAL A 626 2.48 -8.19 -14.83
CA VAL A 626 1.10 -8.20 -15.31
C VAL A 626 0.17 -7.76 -14.18
N GLU A 627 -0.61 -6.71 -14.43
CA GLU A 627 -1.76 -6.32 -13.62
C GLU A 627 -3.04 -6.83 -14.27
N ALA A 628 -3.72 -7.76 -13.61
CA ALA A 628 -4.87 -8.45 -14.15
C ALA A 628 -6.18 -8.08 -13.44
N SER A 629 -7.15 -7.56 -14.19
CA SER A 629 -8.54 -7.39 -13.74
C SER A 629 -9.44 -8.58 -14.13
N ALA A 630 -8.86 -9.61 -14.76
CA ALA A 630 -9.47 -10.88 -15.11
C ALA A 630 -8.61 -12.08 -14.68
N ASN A 631 -9.13 -13.31 -14.82
CA ASN A 631 -8.34 -14.50 -14.53
C ASN A 631 -7.14 -14.59 -15.47
N CYS A 632 -5.94 -14.73 -14.91
CA CYS A 632 -4.69 -14.66 -15.65
C CYS A 632 -3.85 -15.93 -15.47
N THR A 633 -3.13 -16.29 -16.53
CA THR A 633 -2.05 -17.28 -16.47
C THR A 633 -0.82 -16.61 -17.07
N LEU A 634 0.24 -16.48 -16.28
CA LEU A 634 1.49 -15.91 -16.74
C LEU A 634 2.10 -16.80 -17.82
N ASN A 635 2.48 -16.18 -18.92
CA ASN A 635 3.28 -16.83 -19.94
C ASN A 635 4.73 -16.96 -19.46
N ASP A 636 5.55 -17.74 -20.18
CA ASP A 636 6.98 -17.88 -19.88
C ASP A 636 7.66 -16.49 -19.82
N ASN A 637 8.67 -16.36 -18.95
CA ASN A 637 9.52 -15.17 -18.78
C ASN A 637 8.88 -13.97 -18.06
N ILE A 638 7.70 -14.10 -17.46
CA ILE A 638 7.10 -13.05 -16.63
C ILE A 638 7.26 -13.40 -15.15
N GLU A 639 7.77 -12.47 -14.33
CA GLU A 639 8.03 -12.70 -12.92
C GLU A 639 6.86 -12.30 -12.01
N ASN A 640 6.16 -11.20 -12.30
CA ASN A 640 5.21 -10.61 -11.35
C ASN A 640 3.75 -10.62 -11.85
N LEU A 641 2.84 -10.93 -10.94
CA LEU A 641 1.38 -10.83 -11.16
C LEU A 641 0.73 -10.04 -10.02
N VAL A 642 -0.14 -9.11 -10.37
CA VAL A 642 -1.03 -8.39 -9.45
C VAL A 642 -2.47 -8.57 -9.91
N LEU A 643 -3.37 -9.03 -9.04
CA LEU A 643 -4.81 -9.07 -9.32
C LEU A 643 -5.46 -7.78 -8.83
N SER A 644 -6.08 -7.00 -9.71
CA SER A 644 -6.71 -5.70 -9.37
C SER A 644 -8.23 -5.65 -9.57
N GLY A 645 -8.84 -6.69 -10.13
CA GLY A 645 -10.29 -6.73 -10.35
C GLY A 645 -11.10 -7.02 -9.07
N SER A 646 -12.35 -6.55 -9.04
CA SER A 646 -13.30 -6.68 -7.92
C SER A 646 -13.99 -8.05 -7.80
N GLY A 647 -13.43 -9.08 -8.44
CA GLY A 647 -13.98 -10.43 -8.47
C GLY A 647 -13.12 -11.43 -7.70
N ALA A 648 -13.69 -12.63 -7.47
CA ALA A 648 -12.92 -13.79 -7.03
C ALA A 648 -12.04 -14.31 -8.18
N LEU A 649 -10.92 -13.62 -8.41
CA LEU A 649 -10.02 -13.86 -9.53
C LEU A 649 -9.03 -14.99 -9.23
N SER A 650 -8.52 -15.61 -10.29
CA SER A 650 -7.46 -16.60 -10.22
C SER A 650 -6.24 -16.17 -11.04
N GLY A 651 -5.07 -16.33 -10.43
CA GLY A 651 -3.76 -16.16 -11.04
C GLY A 651 -2.99 -17.47 -11.06
N MET A 652 -2.31 -17.76 -12.16
CA MET A 652 -1.39 -18.89 -12.28
C MET A 652 -0.03 -18.38 -12.76
N GLY A 653 1.03 -18.69 -12.03
CA GLY A 653 2.43 -18.43 -12.38
C GLY A 653 2.94 -19.37 -13.47
N ASN A 654 4.25 -19.41 -13.62
CA ASN A 654 4.96 -20.18 -14.65
C ASN A 654 6.07 -21.05 -14.03
N ALA A 655 7.23 -21.19 -14.68
CA ALA A 655 8.33 -22.01 -14.19
C ALA A 655 9.45 -21.19 -13.50
N LEU A 656 9.24 -19.88 -13.35
CA LEU A 656 10.14 -18.95 -12.68
C LEU A 656 9.76 -18.76 -11.23
N ASN A 657 10.59 -18.03 -10.49
CA ASN A 657 10.26 -17.59 -9.14
C ASN A 657 9.31 -16.39 -9.22
N ASN A 658 8.01 -16.64 -9.17
CA ASN A 658 6.98 -15.63 -9.34
C ASN A 658 6.68 -14.86 -8.04
N GLN A 659 6.44 -13.55 -8.17
CA GLN A 659 5.82 -12.77 -7.10
C GLN A 659 4.37 -12.49 -7.46
N MET A 660 3.44 -13.08 -6.71
CA MET A 660 2.01 -13.03 -7.00
C MET A 660 1.27 -12.35 -5.87
N LYS A 661 0.49 -11.32 -6.21
CA LYS A 661 -0.33 -10.55 -5.27
C LYS A 661 -1.80 -10.65 -5.65
N GLY A 662 -2.62 -11.03 -4.69
CA GLY A 662 -4.07 -10.98 -4.75
C GLY A 662 -4.62 -9.56 -4.53
N SER A 663 -5.91 -9.50 -4.21
CA SER A 663 -6.69 -8.32 -3.84
C SER A 663 -7.41 -8.58 -2.51
N ALA A 664 -8.31 -7.70 -2.09
CA ALA A 664 -9.11 -7.92 -0.88
C ALA A 664 -10.28 -8.93 -1.07
N GLU A 665 -10.35 -9.59 -2.23
CA GLU A 665 -11.38 -10.55 -2.60
C GLU A 665 -10.88 -11.99 -2.47
N ASN A 666 -11.79 -12.98 -2.38
CA ASN A 666 -11.38 -14.39 -2.32
C ASN A 666 -10.66 -14.82 -3.62
N ASN A 667 -9.35 -14.95 -3.60
CA ASN A 667 -8.52 -15.25 -4.76
C ASN A 667 -8.06 -16.71 -4.80
N THR A 668 -7.61 -17.15 -5.97
CA THR A 668 -6.90 -18.42 -6.15
C THR A 668 -5.58 -18.18 -6.87
N LEU A 669 -4.47 -18.26 -6.15
CA LEU A 669 -3.11 -18.09 -6.68
C LEU A 669 -2.39 -19.44 -6.73
N LYS A 670 -1.71 -19.70 -7.85
CA LYS A 670 -0.88 -20.89 -8.05
C LYS A 670 0.50 -20.53 -8.56
N GLY A 671 1.55 -20.76 -7.80
CA GLY A 671 2.94 -20.46 -8.17
C GLY A 671 3.44 -21.30 -9.35
N MET A 672 3.09 -22.60 -9.32
CA MET A 672 3.46 -23.63 -10.29
C MET A 672 4.84 -24.23 -10.05
N ALA A 673 5.89 -23.76 -10.71
CA ALA A 673 7.24 -24.25 -10.46
C ALA A 673 8.18 -23.07 -10.27
N GLY A 674 9.08 -23.13 -9.30
CA GLY A 674 9.87 -21.98 -8.91
C GLY A 674 9.88 -21.85 -7.41
N ASN A 675 10.61 -20.87 -6.88
CA ASN A 675 10.48 -20.47 -5.49
C ASN A 675 9.60 -19.23 -5.46
N ASP A 676 8.31 -19.43 -5.29
CA ASP A 676 7.28 -18.43 -5.49
C ASP A 676 6.93 -17.69 -4.19
N SER A 677 6.50 -16.44 -4.31
CA SER A 677 5.98 -15.63 -3.22
C SER A 677 4.52 -15.28 -3.50
N LEU A 678 3.60 -15.86 -2.73
CA LEU A 678 2.16 -15.71 -2.90
C LEU A 678 1.56 -14.92 -1.74
N LEU A 679 0.90 -13.80 -2.06
CA LEU A 679 0.24 -12.93 -1.09
C LEU A 679 -1.26 -12.82 -1.41
N GLY A 680 -2.13 -13.28 -0.50
CA GLY A 680 -3.60 -13.22 -0.63
C GLY A 680 -4.19 -11.85 -0.30
N PHE A 681 -3.72 -11.24 0.80
CA PHE A 681 -4.26 -10.03 1.45
C PHE A 681 -5.49 -10.29 2.31
N ALA A 682 -6.70 -9.97 1.84
CA ALA A 682 -7.92 -10.16 2.60
C ALA A 682 -8.89 -11.00 1.77
N GLY A 683 -9.82 -11.68 2.43
CA GLY A 683 -10.66 -12.67 1.77
C GLY A 683 -10.23 -14.08 2.15
N ASN A 684 -11.00 -15.08 1.73
CA ASN A 684 -10.70 -16.49 1.98
C ASN A 684 -9.98 -17.02 0.74
N ASP A 685 -8.65 -16.97 0.78
CA ASP A 685 -7.80 -17.22 -0.37
C ASP A 685 -7.39 -18.69 -0.47
N ALA A 686 -7.12 -19.13 -1.70
CA ALA A 686 -6.51 -20.42 -1.97
C ALA A 686 -5.14 -20.21 -2.63
N LEU A 687 -4.09 -20.46 -1.87
CA LEU A 687 -2.69 -20.31 -2.28
C LEU A 687 -2.05 -21.70 -2.45
N ASP A 688 -1.49 -21.96 -3.62
CA ASP A 688 -0.84 -23.23 -4.00
C ASP A 688 0.56 -22.91 -4.54
N GLY A 689 1.62 -23.17 -3.78
CA GLY A 689 3.00 -22.88 -4.18
C GLY A 689 3.40 -23.70 -5.41
N GLY A 690 3.28 -25.02 -5.30
CA GLY A 690 3.49 -25.93 -6.42
C GLY A 690 4.77 -26.75 -6.22
N THR A 691 5.81 -26.52 -7.01
CA THR A 691 7.11 -27.18 -6.83
C THR A 691 8.21 -26.16 -6.64
N GLY A 692 9.10 -26.38 -5.68
CA GLY A 692 10.15 -25.45 -5.29
C GLY A 692 9.90 -24.97 -3.87
N ASN A 693 10.68 -23.99 -3.39
CA ASN A 693 10.58 -23.55 -2.00
C ASN A 693 9.80 -22.23 -1.95
N ASP A 694 8.53 -22.33 -1.57
CA ASP A 694 7.58 -21.25 -1.71
C ASP A 694 7.34 -20.51 -0.39
N THR A 695 6.88 -19.26 -0.47
CA THR A 695 6.44 -18.45 0.67
C THR A 695 4.99 -18.03 0.44
N LEU A 696 4.10 -18.48 1.33
CA LEU A 696 2.67 -18.26 1.24
C LEU A 696 2.19 -17.40 2.41
N ARG A 697 1.59 -16.25 2.10
CA ARG A 697 0.94 -15.35 3.06
C ARG A 697 -0.53 -15.19 2.68
N GLY A 698 -1.42 -15.85 3.41
CA GLY A 698 -2.88 -15.74 3.23
C GLY A 698 -3.36 -14.32 3.54
N GLY A 699 -3.17 -13.92 4.81
CA GLY A 699 -3.54 -12.60 5.30
C GLY A 699 -4.79 -12.68 6.17
N LEU A 700 -5.78 -11.83 5.93
CA LEU A 700 -7.06 -11.80 6.66
C LEU A 700 -8.12 -12.65 5.94
N GLY A 701 -8.54 -13.75 6.56
CA GLY A 701 -9.67 -14.57 6.16
C GLY A 701 -9.43 -16.02 6.57
N ASN A 702 -10.22 -16.94 6.03
CA ASN A 702 -9.98 -18.37 6.25
C ASN A 702 -9.31 -18.93 5.01
N ASP A 703 -7.98 -19.01 5.04
CA ASP A 703 -7.21 -19.29 3.86
C ASP A 703 -6.85 -20.77 3.74
N VAL A 704 -6.54 -21.20 2.52
CA VAL A 704 -5.99 -22.52 2.22
C VAL A 704 -4.59 -22.32 1.67
N LEU A 705 -3.59 -22.69 2.46
CA LEU A 705 -2.18 -22.59 2.11
C LEU A 705 -1.65 -24.00 1.83
N ASN A 706 -1.34 -24.28 0.57
CA ASN A 706 -0.70 -25.50 0.14
C ASN A 706 0.70 -25.20 -0.39
N GLY A 707 1.76 -25.57 0.32
CA GLY A 707 3.14 -25.33 -0.14
C GLY A 707 3.43 -26.15 -1.39
N GLY A 708 3.31 -27.47 -1.29
CA GLY A 708 3.43 -28.38 -2.42
C GLY A 708 4.66 -29.29 -2.28
N ASP A 709 5.44 -29.44 -3.35
CA ASP A 709 6.69 -30.17 -3.33
C ASP A 709 7.85 -29.20 -3.04
N GLY A 710 8.45 -29.27 -1.85
CA GLY A 710 9.55 -28.36 -1.55
C GLY A 710 9.85 -28.23 -0.07
N ILE A 711 10.38 -27.07 0.30
CA ILE A 711 10.49 -26.61 1.68
C ILE A 711 9.78 -25.25 1.74
N ASP A 712 8.55 -25.28 2.21
CA ASP A 712 7.61 -24.17 2.05
C ASP A 712 7.34 -23.45 3.37
N TRP A 713 7.11 -22.14 3.26
CA TRP A 713 6.79 -21.25 4.38
C TRP A 713 5.33 -20.87 4.38
N ALA A 714 4.65 -21.08 5.52
CA ALA A 714 3.51 -20.27 5.90
C ALA A 714 4.03 -19.04 6.65
N ASP A 715 3.84 -17.85 6.08
CA ASP A 715 4.38 -16.59 6.58
C ASP A 715 3.28 -15.68 7.15
N TYR A 716 3.35 -15.45 8.45
CA TYR A 716 2.43 -14.61 9.21
C TYR A 716 3.09 -13.34 9.77
N VAL A 717 4.22 -12.89 9.21
CA VAL A 717 5.01 -11.77 9.76
C VAL A 717 4.23 -10.47 9.99
N ASP A 718 3.17 -10.21 9.21
CA ASP A 718 2.35 -9.00 9.37
C ASP A 718 1.24 -9.15 10.44
N MET A 719 1.11 -10.33 11.05
CA MET A 719 0.11 -10.60 12.07
C MET A 719 0.53 -10.00 13.41
N THR A 720 -0.35 -9.19 14.00
CA THR A 720 -0.14 -8.59 15.32
C THR A 720 -0.86 -9.36 16.43
N ALA A 721 -1.62 -10.40 16.08
CA ALA A 721 -2.32 -11.27 17.02
C ALA A 721 -1.70 -12.66 17.04
N SER A 722 -1.90 -13.35 18.17
CA SER A 722 -1.32 -14.68 18.41
C SER A 722 -1.60 -15.69 17.30
N VAL A 723 -0.53 -16.19 16.69
CA VAL A 723 -0.50 -17.24 15.69
C VAL A 723 -0.42 -18.59 16.36
N ASN A 724 -1.37 -19.48 16.06
CA ASN A 724 -1.40 -20.83 16.62
C ASN A 724 -1.38 -21.86 15.49
N VAL A 725 -0.23 -22.51 15.28
CA VAL A 725 -0.02 -23.46 14.18
C VAL A 725 0.43 -24.81 14.70
N ASN A 726 -0.11 -25.86 14.12
CA ASN A 726 0.26 -27.25 14.35
C ASN A 726 0.37 -28.01 13.02
N LEU A 727 1.59 -28.22 12.54
CA LEU A 727 1.87 -28.90 11.27
C LEU A 727 1.57 -30.41 11.30
N ASN A 728 1.24 -31.00 12.46
CA ASN A 728 0.79 -32.40 12.55
C ASN A 728 -0.69 -32.60 12.14
N ILE A 729 -1.43 -31.52 11.92
CA ILE A 729 -2.80 -31.58 11.42
C ILE A 729 -2.90 -30.89 10.06
N THR A 730 -3.74 -31.45 9.19
CA THR A 730 -3.99 -30.93 7.83
C THR A 730 -5.43 -30.41 7.70
N THR A 731 -6.05 -30.10 8.84
CA THR A 731 -7.42 -29.58 8.93
C THR A 731 -7.35 -28.14 9.38
N VAL A 732 -8.43 -27.39 9.14
CA VAL A 732 -8.62 -26.02 9.65
C VAL A 732 -8.09 -25.89 11.08
N GLN A 733 -7.20 -24.93 11.28
CA GLN A 733 -6.61 -24.55 12.55
C GLN A 733 -6.82 -23.07 12.79
N VAL A 734 -7.00 -22.69 14.05
CA VAL A 734 -7.23 -21.28 14.40
C VAL A 734 -5.87 -20.61 14.43
N THR A 735 -5.45 -20.03 13.31
CA THR A 735 -4.13 -19.43 13.11
C THR A 735 -4.03 -17.99 13.62
N GLY A 736 -5.10 -17.42 14.20
CA GLY A 736 -5.06 -16.12 14.87
C GLY A 736 -6.08 -15.11 14.32
N ALA A 737 -5.73 -13.82 14.33
CA ALA A 737 -6.57 -12.74 13.80
C ALA A 737 -6.66 -12.72 12.27
N GLY A 738 -5.76 -13.44 11.58
CA GLY A 738 -5.91 -13.76 10.15
C GLY A 738 -7.21 -14.52 9.92
N GLY A 739 -7.51 -15.53 10.73
CA GLY A 739 -8.76 -16.28 10.68
C GLY A 739 -8.51 -17.74 11.01
N SER A 740 -9.18 -18.66 10.31
CA SER A 740 -8.98 -20.10 10.48
C SER A 740 -8.45 -20.73 9.20
N ASP A 741 -7.14 -20.87 9.10
CA ASP A 741 -6.47 -21.36 7.90
C ASP A 741 -6.34 -22.87 7.86
N THR A 742 -6.18 -23.41 6.66
CA THR A 742 -5.82 -24.81 6.40
C THR A 742 -4.44 -24.85 5.78
N LEU A 743 -3.48 -25.47 6.46
CA LEU A 743 -2.11 -25.63 5.97
C LEU A 743 -1.89 -27.08 5.54
N THR A 744 -1.35 -27.28 4.34
CA THR A 744 -0.94 -28.59 3.83
C THR A 744 0.39 -28.50 3.13
N ASN A 745 1.24 -29.52 3.28
CA ASN A 745 2.58 -29.55 2.69
C ASN A 745 3.37 -28.26 3.01
N ILE A 746 3.41 -27.92 4.30
CA ILE A 746 4.16 -26.78 4.83
C ILE A 746 5.17 -27.35 5.83
N GLU A 747 6.44 -27.00 5.65
CA GLU A 747 7.54 -27.43 6.51
C GLU A 747 7.94 -26.34 7.50
N ASN A 748 7.76 -25.07 7.16
CA ASN A 748 8.21 -23.94 7.95
C ASN A 748 7.10 -22.95 8.26
N VAL A 749 7.21 -22.30 9.42
CA VAL A 749 6.26 -21.29 9.87
C VAL A 749 7.04 -20.10 10.40
N ARG A 750 6.70 -18.92 9.89
CA ARG A 750 7.08 -17.64 10.51
C ARG A 750 5.84 -17.02 11.12
N ALA A 751 5.92 -16.70 12.41
CA ALA A 751 4.86 -16.12 13.19
C ALA A 751 4.84 -14.59 13.09
N GLY A 752 4.01 -13.96 13.91
CA GLY A 752 3.79 -12.52 13.96
C GLY A 752 4.53 -11.87 15.13
N SER A 753 4.08 -10.70 15.57
CA SER A 753 4.70 -9.97 16.69
C SER A 753 4.01 -10.24 18.05
N ALA A 754 3.23 -11.31 18.17
CA ALA A 754 2.44 -11.63 19.35
C ALA A 754 2.99 -12.88 20.04
N ASN A 755 2.46 -13.21 21.21
CA ASN A 755 2.81 -14.47 21.87
C ASN A 755 2.22 -15.65 21.08
N ASP A 756 3.08 -16.36 20.37
CA ASP A 756 2.70 -17.34 19.37
C ASP A 756 2.91 -18.77 19.87
N ASN A 757 2.20 -19.72 19.26
CA ASN A 757 2.27 -21.14 19.60
C ASN A 757 2.47 -21.95 18.34
N LEU A 758 3.71 -22.35 18.09
CA LEU A 758 4.12 -23.05 16.90
C LEU A 758 4.48 -24.49 17.22
N LYS A 759 3.89 -25.42 16.48
CA LYS A 759 4.15 -26.85 16.62
C LYS A 759 4.49 -27.48 15.28
N GLY A 760 5.71 -28.00 15.18
CA GLY A 760 6.22 -28.77 14.05
C GLY A 760 5.56 -30.13 13.89
N ASN A 761 6.01 -30.90 12.91
CA ASN A 761 5.56 -32.25 12.62
C ASN A 761 6.64 -33.31 12.92
N ALA A 762 6.84 -34.29 12.04
CA ALA A 762 7.85 -35.34 12.21
C ALA A 762 9.03 -35.19 11.21
N SER A 763 8.98 -34.14 10.40
CA SER A 763 10.02 -33.72 9.46
C SER A 763 10.86 -32.61 10.09
N ASP A 764 12.01 -32.32 9.49
CA ASP A 764 12.86 -31.19 9.89
C ASP A 764 12.11 -29.86 9.59
N ASN A 765 11.76 -29.10 10.63
CA ASN A 765 11.00 -27.84 10.53
C ASN A 765 11.84 -26.62 10.93
N VAL A 766 11.53 -25.47 10.34
CA VAL A 766 11.94 -24.16 10.86
C VAL A 766 10.72 -23.45 11.45
N LEU A 767 10.78 -23.15 12.75
CA LEU A 767 9.75 -22.42 13.48
C LEU A 767 10.35 -21.11 13.99
N ASP A 768 9.78 -19.99 13.56
CA ASP A 768 10.28 -18.64 13.83
C ASP A 768 9.18 -17.82 14.52
N GLY A 769 9.35 -17.58 15.83
CA GLY A 769 8.40 -16.87 16.71
C GLY A 769 8.41 -15.35 16.54
N GLN A 770 9.49 -14.79 15.99
CA GLN A 770 9.66 -13.35 15.77
C GLN A 770 9.66 -12.51 17.06
N ALA A 771 8.57 -11.88 17.45
CA ALA A 771 8.50 -11.08 18.67
C ALA A 771 7.29 -11.52 19.47
N GLY A 772 7.40 -11.58 20.79
CA GLY A 772 6.39 -12.22 21.61
C GLY A 772 7.05 -13.16 22.62
N ASN A 773 6.27 -13.65 23.57
CA ASN A 773 6.69 -14.73 24.45
C ASN A 773 6.13 -16.01 23.84
N ASP A 774 6.95 -16.66 23.02
CA ASP A 774 6.49 -17.67 22.10
C ASP A 774 6.72 -19.08 22.64
N ALA A 775 5.85 -20.00 22.25
CA ALA A 775 5.96 -21.40 22.61
C ALA A 775 6.20 -22.23 21.34
N LEU A 776 7.43 -22.72 21.18
CA LEU A 776 7.89 -23.43 19.98
C LEU A 776 8.18 -24.90 20.31
N PHE A 777 7.50 -25.80 19.60
CA PHE A 777 7.63 -27.26 19.79
C PHE A 777 7.95 -27.96 18.46
N GLY A 778 9.20 -28.38 18.24
CA GLY A 778 9.62 -29.09 17.02
C GLY A 778 8.94 -30.45 16.86
N ASN A 779 8.90 -31.22 17.96
CA ASN A 779 8.44 -32.61 18.08
C ASN A 779 9.42 -33.65 17.59
N ALA A 780 9.48 -33.97 16.30
CA ALA A 780 10.42 -34.95 15.80
C ALA A 780 10.98 -34.47 14.47
N GLY A 781 12.26 -34.71 14.22
CA GLY A 781 12.96 -34.05 13.12
C GLY A 781 14.20 -33.36 13.65
N ASN A 782 15.08 -32.88 12.79
CA ASN A 782 16.15 -31.96 13.18
C ASN A 782 15.64 -30.54 12.99
N ASP A 783 15.06 -29.98 14.03
CA ASP A 783 14.31 -28.75 13.95
C ASP A 783 15.18 -27.52 14.25
N ASN A 784 14.80 -26.38 13.67
CA ASN A 784 15.40 -25.08 13.98
C ASN A 784 14.33 -24.17 14.59
N LEU A 785 14.41 -23.96 15.90
CA LEU A 785 13.49 -23.13 16.67
C LEU A 785 14.16 -21.80 16.97
N ILE A 786 13.53 -20.72 16.52
CA ILE A 786 13.97 -19.34 16.71
C ILE A 786 12.87 -18.64 17.50
N GLY A 787 13.10 -18.38 18.79
CA GLY A 787 12.14 -17.67 19.65
C GLY A 787 12.00 -16.22 19.18
N GLY A 788 13.11 -15.49 19.19
CA GLY A 788 13.18 -14.12 18.71
C GLY A 788 13.25 -13.13 19.88
N ALA A 789 12.36 -12.15 19.95
CA ALA A 789 12.34 -11.16 21.03
C ALA A 789 11.21 -11.42 22.01
N GLY A 790 11.50 -11.60 23.28
CA GLY A 790 10.54 -11.87 24.36
C GLY A 790 11.01 -13.08 25.17
N ASN A 791 10.19 -13.57 26.10
CA ASN A 791 10.60 -14.70 26.95
C ASN A 791 9.99 -15.99 26.41
N ASP A 792 10.79 -16.75 25.69
CA ASP A 792 10.31 -17.85 24.88
C ASP A 792 10.45 -19.19 25.60
N ILE A 793 9.64 -20.15 25.17
CA ILE A 793 9.67 -21.55 25.59
C ILE A 793 9.93 -22.41 24.37
N LEU A 794 11.12 -23.01 24.30
CA LEU A 794 11.56 -23.82 23.18
C LEU A 794 11.71 -25.29 23.61
N ASN A 795 11.16 -26.19 22.81
CA ASN A 795 11.31 -27.64 22.95
C ASN A 795 11.51 -28.27 21.56
N GLY A 796 12.75 -28.68 21.27
CA GLY A 796 13.08 -29.35 20.01
C GLY A 796 12.36 -30.70 19.84
N GLY A 797 12.36 -31.51 20.91
CA GLY A 797 11.73 -32.83 20.90
C GLY A 797 12.74 -33.92 20.54
N LEU A 798 12.42 -34.76 19.55
CA LEU A 798 13.24 -35.89 19.10
C LEU A 798 14.03 -35.53 17.84
N GLY A 799 15.35 -35.54 17.92
CA GLY A 799 16.23 -35.29 16.79
C GLY A 799 17.41 -34.43 17.21
N ASN A 800 18.11 -33.82 16.25
CA ASN A 800 19.23 -32.94 16.58
C ASN A 800 18.80 -31.51 16.31
N ASP A 801 18.38 -30.82 17.36
CA ASP A 801 17.67 -29.56 17.19
C ASP A 801 18.57 -28.35 17.46
N ASN A 802 18.27 -27.24 16.81
CA ASN A 802 18.87 -25.94 17.12
C ASN A 802 17.81 -25.08 17.82
N LEU A 803 18.09 -24.70 19.05
CA LEU A 803 17.22 -23.85 19.86
C LEU A 803 17.91 -22.50 20.06
N SER A 804 17.33 -21.44 19.51
CA SER A 804 17.77 -20.07 19.69
C SER A 804 16.68 -19.30 20.42
N GLY A 805 16.89 -18.94 21.68
CA GLY A 805 15.94 -18.12 22.45
C GLY A 805 15.86 -16.73 21.85
N GLY A 806 16.94 -15.97 21.94
CA GLY A 806 17.07 -14.68 21.25
C GLY A 806 17.27 -13.57 22.26
N ASP A 807 16.46 -12.50 22.18
CA ASP A 807 16.46 -11.41 23.14
C ASP A 807 15.39 -11.66 24.20
N GLY A 808 15.77 -11.90 25.44
CA GLY A 808 14.81 -12.06 26.51
C GLY A 808 15.31 -12.99 27.60
N ASN A 809 14.42 -13.80 28.15
CA ASN A 809 14.73 -14.69 29.26
C ASN A 809 14.13 -16.06 28.97
N ASP A 810 14.86 -16.84 28.19
CA ASP A 810 14.30 -17.93 27.40
C ASP A 810 14.49 -19.27 28.09
N TRP A 811 13.56 -20.20 27.82
CA TRP A 811 13.54 -21.54 28.37
C TRP A 811 13.80 -22.58 27.30
N ALA A 812 14.81 -23.42 27.52
CA ALA A 812 14.79 -24.77 26.94
C ALA A 812 13.98 -25.68 27.87
N ASP A 813 12.83 -26.13 27.38
CA ASP A 813 11.83 -26.82 28.19
C ASP A 813 11.67 -28.30 27.79
N TYR A 814 12.24 -29.19 28.60
CA TYR A 814 12.12 -30.64 28.43
C TYR A 814 11.07 -31.26 29.37
N PHE A 815 10.02 -30.52 29.72
CA PHE A 815 9.09 -30.89 30.79
C PHE A 815 8.55 -32.33 30.67
N ASP A 816 8.14 -32.73 29.47
CA ASP A 816 7.54 -34.03 29.18
C ASP A 816 8.55 -35.16 28.92
N SER A 817 9.87 -34.87 28.96
CA SER A 817 10.89 -35.89 28.74
C SER A 817 10.89 -36.92 29.87
N THR A 818 10.88 -38.20 29.50
CA THR A 818 10.99 -39.31 30.48
C THR A 818 12.42 -39.80 30.65
N ALA A 819 13.33 -39.32 29.80
CA ALA A 819 14.75 -39.61 29.86
C ALA A 819 15.49 -38.52 30.66
N ALA A 820 16.65 -38.87 31.17
CA ALA A 820 17.54 -37.90 31.79
C ALA A 820 18.05 -36.92 30.74
N VAL A 821 17.98 -35.62 31.00
CA VAL A 821 18.45 -34.53 30.15
C VAL A 821 19.78 -34.00 30.65
N SER A 822 20.72 -33.70 29.76
CA SER A 822 22.03 -33.14 30.11
C SER A 822 22.34 -31.91 29.26
N VAL A 823 22.35 -30.73 29.87
CA VAL A 823 22.58 -29.44 29.19
C VAL A 823 23.55 -28.57 29.99
N ASP A 824 24.45 -27.89 29.27
CA ASP A 824 25.42 -26.92 29.75
C ASP A 824 25.37 -25.66 28.88
N LEU A 825 24.72 -24.60 29.38
CA LEU A 825 24.51 -23.34 28.66
C LEU A 825 25.80 -22.57 28.33
N ARG A 826 26.95 -22.99 28.87
CA ARG A 826 28.25 -22.38 28.56
C ARG A 826 28.84 -22.92 27.25
N LEU A 827 28.25 -23.97 26.68
CA LEU A 827 28.71 -24.63 25.46
C LEU A 827 27.80 -24.28 24.28
N ALA A 828 28.37 -23.68 23.25
CA ALA A 828 27.70 -23.42 21.97
C ALA A 828 27.88 -24.57 20.95
N THR A 829 28.02 -25.81 21.43
CA THR A 829 28.24 -27.01 20.60
C THR A 829 27.15 -28.03 20.88
N GLN A 830 26.91 -28.96 19.94
CA GLN A 830 25.97 -30.07 20.13
C GLN A 830 26.17 -30.78 21.47
N GLN A 831 25.07 -30.91 22.22
CA GLN A 831 25.01 -31.51 23.54
C GLN A 831 24.04 -32.69 23.50
N ASN A 832 24.41 -33.77 24.18
CA ASN A 832 23.56 -34.94 24.24
C ASN A 832 22.45 -34.73 25.27
N THR A 833 21.27 -34.33 24.81
CA THR A 833 20.06 -34.16 25.61
C THR A 833 19.34 -35.48 25.87
N VAL A 834 19.95 -36.61 25.49
CA VAL A 834 19.62 -38.01 25.83
C VAL A 834 18.12 -38.31 25.77
N GLY A 835 17.71 -38.91 24.67
CA GLY A 835 16.30 -39.22 24.41
C GLY A 835 15.60 -38.14 23.59
N ALA A 836 16.05 -36.88 23.70
CA ALA A 836 15.73 -35.79 22.76
C ALA A 836 16.70 -35.82 21.55
N GLY A 837 18.01 -35.75 21.77
CA GLY A 837 19.01 -36.09 20.76
C GLY A 837 20.31 -35.30 20.93
N LEU A 838 20.85 -34.71 19.86
CA LEU A 838 22.03 -33.84 19.94
C LEU A 838 21.66 -32.39 19.63
N ASP A 839 21.34 -31.63 20.67
CA ASP A 839 20.78 -30.29 20.53
C ASP A 839 21.86 -29.20 20.68
N ILE A 840 21.65 -28.05 20.07
CA ILE A 840 22.46 -26.85 20.21
C ILE A 840 21.60 -25.74 20.80
N PHE A 841 22.16 -25.01 21.77
CA PHE A 841 21.47 -23.91 22.46
C PHE A 841 22.21 -22.59 22.20
N TYR A 842 21.45 -21.56 21.81
CA TYR A 842 21.92 -20.20 21.63
C TYR A 842 21.01 -19.24 22.38
N ASN A 843 21.58 -18.32 23.16
CA ASN A 843 20.84 -17.31 23.93
C ASN A 843 19.65 -17.94 24.69
N ILE A 844 19.94 -18.94 25.50
CA ILE A 844 18.98 -19.56 26.41
C ILE A 844 19.49 -19.30 27.82
N GLU A 845 18.65 -18.71 28.67
CA GLU A 845 18.99 -18.35 30.04
C GLU A 845 18.50 -19.39 31.05
N ASN A 846 17.46 -20.15 30.73
CA ASN A 846 16.75 -21.00 31.68
C ASN A 846 16.60 -22.44 31.15
N LEU A 847 16.63 -23.39 32.08
CA LEU A 847 16.52 -24.82 31.77
C LEU A 847 15.43 -25.47 32.61
N ARG A 848 14.58 -26.25 31.95
CA ARG A 848 13.70 -27.22 32.61
C ARG A 848 14.03 -28.63 32.14
N GLY A 849 14.43 -29.47 33.09
CA GLY A 849 14.63 -30.91 32.92
C GLY A 849 13.31 -31.68 32.81
N GLY A 850 13.43 -33.00 32.68
CA GLY A 850 12.32 -33.94 32.55
C GLY A 850 12.05 -34.73 33.84
N LEU A 851 11.58 -35.97 33.70
CA LEU A 851 11.31 -36.89 34.80
C LEU A 851 12.49 -37.84 35.11
N GLY A 852 13.65 -37.58 34.50
CA GLY A 852 14.87 -38.37 34.60
C GLY A 852 15.84 -37.81 35.64
N ASN A 853 17.01 -38.42 35.78
CA ASN A 853 18.07 -37.83 36.62
C ASN A 853 18.86 -36.83 35.77
N ASP A 854 18.50 -35.56 35.86
CA ASP A 854 18.97 -34.55 34.94
C ASP A 854 20.30 -33.93 35.36
N THR A 855 21.02 -33.39 34.41
CA THR A 855 22.25 -32.60 34.62
C THR A 855 22.06 -31.24 33.95
N LEU A 856 21.71 -30.23 34.75
CA LEU A 856 21.40 -28.89 34.26
C LEU A 856 22.49 -27.92 34.73
N ASN A 857 23.18 -27.29 33.79
CA ASN A 857 24.29 -26.41 34.08
C ASN A 857 24.06 -25.05 33.43
N GLY A 858 23.89 -24.04 34.28
CA GLY A 858 23.66 -22.65 33.94
C GLY A 858 24.87 -21.98 33.30
N SER A 859 24.72 -20.70 33.00
CA SER A 859 25.72 -19.84 32.38
C SER A 859 26.45 -19.00 33.45
N VAL A 860 26.96 -17.83 33.10
CA VAL A 860 27.54 -16.86 34.05
C VAL A 860 26.56 -15.72 34.36
N TYR A 861 25.35 -15.81 33.82
CA TYR A 861 24.24 -14.89 34.03
C TYR A 861 23.19 -15.56 34.90
N ALA A 862 22.30 -14.78 35.51
CA ALA A 862 21.22 -15.32 36.34
C ALA A 862 20.37 -16.33 35.56
N ASN A 863 20.24 -17.55 36.08
CA ASN A 863 19.47 -18.64 35.47
C ASN A 863 18.38 -19.16 36.41
N ALA A 864 17.26 -19.60 35.85
CA ALA A 864 16.31 -20.48 36.51
C ALA A 864 16.52 -21.92 36.04
N LEU A 865 16.83 -22.81 36.99
CA LEU A 865 17.05 -24.24 36.74
C LEU A 865 15.98 -25.07 37.46
N VAL A 866 15.26 -25.91 36.72
CA VAL A 866 14.16 -26.73 37.25
C VAL A 866 14.35 -28.19 36.85
N GLY A 867 14.40 -29.11 37.82
CA GLY A 867 14.73 -30.53 37.61
C GLY A 867 13.53 -31.47 37.60
N GLN A 868 12.44 -31.04 38.25
CA GLN A 868 11.20 -31.80 38.45
C GLN A 868 11.34 -33.06 39.30
N ALA A 869 11.71 -34.20 38.72
CA ALA A 869 11.69 -35.49 39.38
C ALA A 869 12.88 -36.32 38.93
N GLY A 870 13.67 -36.81 39.86
CA GLY A 870 14.94 -37.44 39.50
C GLY A 870 15.87 -37.53 40.70
N ASN A 871 17.15 -37.76 40.47
CA ASN A 871 18.18 -37.29 41.39
C ASN A 871 19.07 -36.40 40.54
N ASP A 872 18.78 -35.12 40.58
CA ASP A 872 19.26 -34.14 39.62
C ASP A 872 20.56 -33.52 40.08
N PHE A 873 21.37 -33.11 39.10
CA PHE A 873 22.63 -32.42 39.31
C PHE A 873 22.52 -31.02 38.69
N MET A 874 22.55 -29.98 39.51
CA MET A 874 22.38 -28.60 39.08
C MET A 874 23.56 -27.73 39.45
N VAL A 875 23.98 -26.88 38.51
CA VAL A 875 25.06 -25.91 38.72
C VAL A 875 24.63 -24.56 38.16
N GLY A 876 24.50 -23.53 39.00
CA GLY A 876 24.24 -22.14 38.57
C GLY A 876 25.47 -21.48 37.93
N ASN A 877 26.64 -21.69 38.54
CA ASN A 877 27.92 -21.05 38.28
C ASN A 877 27.99 -19.58 38.72
N GLY A 878 27.42 -18.65 37.97
CA GLY A 878 27.54 -17.22 38.25
C GLY A 878 26.27 -16.49 37.88
N GLY A 879 25.92 -15.45 38.62
CA GLY A 879 24.61 -14.80 38.47
C GLY A 879 23.80 -14.96 39.75
N ASN A 880 22.58 -14.42 39.78
CA ASN A 880 21.69 -14.66 40.91
C ASN A 880 20.73 -15.77 40.51
N ASP A 881 21.10 -17.02 40.76
CA ASP A 881 20.43 -18.16 40.18
C ASP A 881 19.25 -18.62 41.05
N THR A 882 18.20 -19.14 40.43
CA THR A 882 17.10 -19.82 41.13
C THR A 882 17.11 -21.30 40.77
N LEU A 883 17.40 -22.15 41.75
CA LEU A 883 17.49 -23.59 41.55
C LEU A 883 16.34 -24.29 42.28
N TYR A 884 15.53 -25.04 41.54
CA TYR A 884 14.49 -25.90 42.06
C TYR A 884 14.64 -27.33 41.52
N ALA A 885 15.24 -28.21 42.32
CA ALA A 885 15.51 -29.58 41.89
C ALA A 885 14.25 -30.46 41.86
N GLY A 886 13.38 -30.35 42.86
CA GLY A 886 12.09 -31.03 42.88
C GLY A 886 12.15 -32.36 43.63
N LEU A 887 11.45 -33.38 43.14
CA LEU A 887 11.36 -34.69 43.80
C LEU A 887 12.65 -35.48 43.57
N GLY A 888 13.41 -35.76 44.63
CA GLY A 888 14.65 -36.49 44.42
C GLY A 888 15.57 -36.63 45.60
N ASN A 889 16.84 -36.87 45.32
CA ASN A 889 17.92 -36.61 46.28
C ASN A 889 18.97 -35.89 45.48
N ASP A 890 18.84 -34.58 45.43
CA ASP A 890 19.46 -33.79 44.37
C ASP A 890 20.78 -33.19 44.86
N THR A 891 21.62 -32.78 43.91
CA THR A 891 22.88 -32.10 44.19
C THR A 891 22.91 -30.76 43.49
N LEU A 892 22.94 -29.68 44.29
CA LEU A 892 22.87 -28.31 43.81
C LEU A 892 24.17 -27.57 44.15
N PHE A 893 24.64 -26.76 43.20
CA PHE A 893 25.74 -25.82 43.35
C PHE A 893 25.27 -24.46 42.82
N GLY A 894 25.15 -23.43 43.65
CA GLY A 894 24.81 -22.08 43.16
C GLY A 894 26.01 -21.47 42.46
N GLY A 895 27.06 -21.19 43.22
CA GLY A 895 28.32 -20.70 42.65
C GLY A 895 28.65 -19.33 43.20
N THR A 896 28.71 -18.31 42.35
CA THR A 896 28.92 -16.91 42.78
C THR A 896 27.71 -16.05 42.45
N GLY A 897 27.25 -15.25 43.41
CA GLY A 897 26.10 -14.36 43.26
C GLY A 897 25.14 -14.49 44.42
N ASN A 898 23.90 -14.05 44.27
CA ASN A 898 22.86 -14.23 45.28
C ASN A 898 21.91 -15.33 44.83
N ASP A 899 22.23 -16.56 45.16
CA ASP A 899 21.51 -17.74 44.69
C ASP A 899 20.34 -18.08 45.62
N THR A 900 19.26 -18.56 45.02
CA THR A 900 18.05 -19.00 45.72
C THR A 900 17.78 -20.48 45.43
N TYR A 901 17.90 -21.29 46.47
CA TYR A 901 17.60 -22.72 46.44
C TYR A 901 16.19 -22.94 46.97
N GLN A 902 15.29 -23.45 46.13
CA GLN A 902 13.91 -23.72 46.52
C GLN A 902 13.73 -25.17 46.96
N PHE A 903 13.06 -25.38 48.08
CA PHE A 903 12.82 -26.70 48.64
C PHE A 903 11.40 -26.84 49.20
N ASN A 904 10.72 -27.93 48.82
CA ASN A 904 9.36 -28.26 49.20
C ASN A 904 9.32 -29.50 50.09
N ARG A 905 8.20 -29.70 50.79
CA ARG A 905 7.93 -30.97 51.46
C ARG A 905 7.72 -32.05 50.39
N GLY A 906 8.45 -33.15 50.49
CA GLY A 906 8.42 -34.26 49.54
C GLY A 906 9.59 -34.28 48.56
N ASP A 907 10.41 -33.22 48.51
CA ASP A 907 11.56 -33.11 47.59
C ASP A 907 12.70 -34.07 47.94
N GLY A 908 12.69 -34.66 49.14
CA GLY A 908 13.62 -35.71 49.52
C GLY A 908 14.90 -35.19 50.17
N GLN A 909 16.07 -35.75 49.83
CA GLN A 909 17.31 -35.51 50.59
C GLN A 909 18.39 -34.84 49.75
N ASP A 910 18.35 -33.52 49.73
CA ASP A 910 19.19 -32.75 48.83
C ASP A 910 20.50 -32.36 49.48
N THR A 911 21.51 -32.20 48.64
CA THR A 911 22.85 -31.74 48.99
C THR A 911 23.12 -30.43 48.29
N LEU A 912 23.41 -29.40 49.08
CA LEU A 912 23.75 -28.08 48.60
C LEU A 912 25.22 -27.79 48.88
N THR A 913 25.96 -27.36 47.86
CA THR A 913 27.29 -26.75 48.01
C THR A 913 27.25 -25.33 47.51
N ASP A 914 27.21 -24.41 48.46
CA ASP A 914 27.38 -22.99 48.20
C ASP A 914 28.83 -22.62 48.54
N ALA A 915 29.55 -21.98 47.62
CA ALA A 915 30.97 -21.69 47.80
C ALA A 915 31.31 -20.29 47.30
N ASP A 916 30.60 -19.28 47.80
CA ASP A 916 30.86 -17.87 47.50
C ASP A 916 31.65 -17.17 48.62
N ALA A 917 32.79 -16.57 48.25
CA ALA A 917 33.60 -15.73 49.15
C ALA A 917 33.44 -14.23 48.85
N THR A 918 32.55 -13.86 47.94
CA THR A 918 32.36 -12.51 47.44
C THR A 918 31.62 -11.67 48.47
N VAL A 919 32.26 -10.59 48.91
CA VAL A 919 31.69 -9.72 49.97
C VAL A 919 30.46 -8.99 49.45
N GLY A 920 29.34 -9.14 50.16
CA GLY A 920 28.09 -8.46 49.84
C GLY A 920 27.07 -9.34 49.12
N ASN A 921 27.49 -10.52 48.67
CA ASN A 921 26.58 -11.55 48.19
C ASN A 921 25.90 -12.26 49.38
N SER A 922 24.70 -12.79 49.14
CA SER A 922 23.83 -13.41 50.13
C SER A 922 22.94 -14.46 49.48
N ASP A 923 23.20 -15.72 49.81
CA ASP A 923 22.46 -16.86 49.30
C ASP A 923 21.27 -17.20 50.20
N THR A 924 20.22 -17.78 49.60
CA THR A 924 18.98 -18.10 50.29
C THR A 924 18.53 -19.55 50.05
N LEU A 925 18.35 -20.31 51.14
CA LEU A 925 17.58 -21.55 51.11
C LEU A 925 16.12 -21.22 51.46
N ALA A 926 15.24 -21.31 50.49
CA ALA A 926 13.83 -20.98 50.59
C ALA A 926 12.95 -22.23 50.69
N PHE A 927 12.39 -22.46 51.88
CA PHE A 927 11.34 -23.46 52.07
C PHE A 927 9.98 -22.87 51.67
N GLN A 928 9.34 -23.44 50.63
CA GLN A 928 8.10 -22.88 50.09
C GLN A 928 6.85 -23.27 50.93
N THR A 929 5.68 -23.02 50.36
CA THR A 929 4.36 -23.21 50.98
C THR A 929 4.18 -24.59 51.61
N GLY A 930 3.88 -24.60 52.91
CA GLY A 930 3.62 -25.81 53.68
C GLY A 930 4.74 -26.19 54.66
N VAL A 931 5.89 -25.51 54.64
CA VAL A 931 6.96 -25.66 55.64
C VAL A 931 7.16 -24.33 56.38
N THR A 932 6.94 -24.35 57.70
CA THR A 932 7.17 -23.18 58.57
C THR A 932 8.48 -23.35 59.35
N ASN A 933 9.05 -22.24 59.81
CA ASN A 933 10.23 -22.25 60.68
C ASN A 933 10.11 -23.17 61.92
N SER A 934 8.91 -23.31 62.48
CA SER A 934 8.63 -24.21 63.62
C SER A 934 8.66 -25.72 63.27
N GLN A 935 8.74 -26.04 61.97
CA GLN A 935 8.77 -27.39 61.42
C GLN A 935 10.16 -27.76 60.89
N LEU A 936 11.16 -26.93 61.12
CA LEU A 936 12.55 -27.21 60.73
C LEU A 936 13.36 -27.68 61.93
N TRP A 937 14.23 -28.67 61.69
CA TRP A 937 15.17 -29.21 62.66
C TRP A 937 16.60 -29.10 62.14
N LEU A 938 17.44 -28.31 62.81
CA LEU A 938 18.81 -28.02 62.38
C LEU A 938 19.81 -28.86 63.19
N THR A 939 20.70 -29.57 62.49
CA THR A 939 21.70 -30.47 63.08
C THR A 939 23.08 -30.23 62.49
N HIS A 940 24.11 -30.14 63.33
CA HIS A 940 25.51 -30.14 62.91
C HIS A 940 26.00 -31.60 62.76
N THR A 941 26.40 -31.99 61.56
CA THR A 941 26.91 -33.32 61.25
C THR A 941 28.26 -33.24 60.54
N GLY A 942 29.35 -33.63 61.21
CA GLY A 942 30.69 -33.57 60.61
C GLY A 942 31.11 -32.11 60.36
N ASN A 943 31.24 -31.73 59.08
CA ASN A 943 31.52 -30.35 58.67
C ASN A 943 30.26 -29.62 58.14
N ASP A 944 29.12 -30.31 58.09
CA ASP A 944 27.94 -29.88 57.34
C ASP A 944 26.81 -29.43 58.28
N LEU A 945 25.95 -28.54 57.79
CA LEU A 945 24.67 -28.20 58.41
C LEU A 945 23.57 -29.02 57.73
N VAL A 946 22.74 -29.71 58.53
CA VAL A 946 21.59 -30.46 58.03
C VAL A 946 20.32 -29.78 58.52
N VAL A 947 19.45 -29.37 57.59
CA VAL A 947 18.13 -28.80 57.88
C VAL A 947 17.07 -29.82 57.48
N SER A 948 16.42 -30.45 58.46
CA SER A 948 15.40 -31.49 58.23
C SER A 948 13.99 -30.94 58.42
N VAL A 949 13.05 -31.42 57.61
CA VAL A 949 11.62 -31.13 57.78
C VAL A 949 11.02 -32.11 58.78
N ILE A 950 10.51 -31.59 59.90
CA ILE A 950 9.95 -32.39 60.98
C ILE A 950 8.74 -33.17 60.47
N GLY A 951 8.78 -34.49 60.69
CA GLY A 951 7.70 -35.41 60.36
C GLY A 951 7.85 -36.11 59.02
N THR A 952 8.86 -35.74 58.21
CA THR A 952 9.18 -36.38 56.94
C THR A 952 10.62 -36.91 56.93
N THR A 953 11.03 -37.52 55.82
CA THR A 953 12.43 -37.89 55.55
C THR A 953 13.20 -36.76 54.89
N ASP A 954 12.54 -35.65 54.58
CA ASP A 954 13.07 -34.58 53.73
C ASP A 954 14.11 -33.76 54.49
N LYS A 955 15.23 -33.46 53.84
CA LYS A 955 16.29 -32.64 54.41
C LYS A 955 17.15 -32.00 53.33
N VAL A 956 17.73 -30.85 53.67
CA VAL A 956 18.81 -30.24 52.90
C VAL A 956 20.10 -30.32 53.70
N THR A 957 21.16 -30.85 53.07
CA THR A 957 22.51 -30.91 53.64
C THR A 957 23.37 -29.83 52.99
N ILE A 958 23.66 -28.77 53.73
CA ILE A 958 24.53 -27.69 53.29
C ILE A 958 25.97 -28.05 53.65
N LYS A 959 26.77 -28.30 52.61
CA LYS A 959 28.13 -28.82 52.72
C LYS A 959 29.11 -27.80 53.26
N ASN A 960 30.03 -28.25 54.11
CA ASN A 960 31.15 -27.47 54.62
C ASN A 960 30.79 -26.19 55.39
N TRP A 961 29.55 -26.05 55.86
CA TRP A 961 29.08 -24.94 56.69
C TRP A 961 30.07 -24.59 57.81
N TYR A 962 30.60 -25.58 58.52
CA TYR A 962 31.50 -25.37 59.67
C TYR A 962 32.99 -25.26 59.30
N VAL A 963 33.33 -25.20 58.01
CA VAL A 963 34.72 -25.07 57.52
C VAL A 963 35.10 -23.60 57.32
N SER A 964 34.25 -22.81 56.69
CA SER A 964 34.45 -21.38 56.41
C SER A 964 33.10 -20.71 56.17
N SER A 965 32.96 -19.44 56.56
CA SER A 965 31.75 -18.64 56.32
C SER A 965 31.44 -18.45 54.83
N ALA A 966 32.44 -18.61 53.95
CA ALA A 966 32.25 -18.61 52.49
C ALA A 966 31.59 -19.90 51.94
N ASN A 967 31.08 -20.78 52.81
CA ASN A 967 30.21 -21.90 52.40
C ASN A 967 28.89 -21.86 53.17
N HIS A 968 28.57 -20.72 53.78
CA HIS A 968 27.27 -20.53 54.39
C HIS A 968 26.27 -20.20 53.28
N VAL A 969 25.01 -20.52 53.56
CA VAL A 969 23.88 -19.88 52.91
C VAL A 969 23.41 -18.84 53.90
N GLU A 970 23.53 -17.55 53.56
CA GLU A 970 23.37 -16.42 54.48
C GLU A 970 21.97 -16.34 55.08
N SER A 971 20.97 -16.85 54.36
CA SER A 971 19.57 -16.76 54.72
C SER A 971 18.84 -18.09 54.54
N ILE A 972 18.11 -18.53 55.56
CA ILE A 972 17.13 -19.62 55.43
C ILE A 972 15.75 -19.03 55.66
N THR A 973 14.84 -19.18 54.69
CA THR A 973 13.47 -18.66 54.79
C THR A 973 12.45 -19.79 54.91
N ALA A 974 11.46 -19.62 55.80
CA ALA A 974 10.38 -20.58 55.99
C ALA A 974 9.16 -19.93 56.65
N GLY A 975 7.97 -20.10 56.07
CA GLY A 975 6.72 -19.56 56.62
C GLY A 975 6.71 -18.03 56.80
N GLY A 976 7.35 -17.30 55.88
CA GLY A 976 7.46 -15.83 55.91
C GLY A 976 8.42 -15.29 56.98
N LYS A 977 9.29 -16.14 57.52
CA LYS A 977 10.33 -15.79 58.49
C LYS A 977 11.71 -16.07 57.92
N THR A 978 12.69 -15.29 58.35
CA THR A 978 14.09 -15.43 57.91
C THR A 978 15.01 -15.75 59.07
N LEU A 979 15.86 -16.75 58.90
CA LEU A 979 16.97 -17.10 59.78
C LEU A 979 18.27 -16.71 59.09
N ALA A 980 18.92 -15.66 59.60
CA ALA A 980 20.27 -15.31 59.17
C ALA A 980 21.30 -16.33 59.69
N ASP A 981 22.35 -16.58 58.91
CA ASP A 981 23.45 -17.52 59.22
C ASP A 981 24.05 -17.30 60.62
N GLY A 982 24.22 -16.05 61.04
CA GLY A 982 24.73 -15.67 62.36
C GLY A 982 23.89 -16.19 63.54
N ASN A 983 22.62 -16.51 63.29
CA ASN A 983 21.68 -17.03 64.29
C ASN A 983 21.54 -18.57 64.25
N VAL A 984 22.04 -19.24 63.21
CA VAL A 984 21.93 -20.70 63.04
C VAL A 984 22.52 -21.47 64.22
N ASN A 985 23.69 -21.04 64.71
CA ASN A 985 24.38 -21.71 65.80
C ASN A 985 23.60 -21.72 67.12
N ALA A 986 22.78 -20.70 67.38
CA ALA A 986 21.94 -20.64 68.57
C ALA A 986 20.86 -21.74 68.53
N LEU A 987 20.28 -21.99 67.35
CA LEU A 987 19.28 -23.04 67.16
C LEU A 987 19.90 -24.43 67.21
N VAL A 988 21.02 -24.65 66.50
CA VAL A 988 21.74 -25.93 66.51
C VAL A 988 22.16 -26.31 67.94
N ALA A 989 22.71 -25.35 68.71
CA ALA A 989 23.09 -25.60 70.11
C ALA A 989 21.88 -25.97 70.99
N ALA A 990 20.76 -25.25 70.85
CA ALA A 990 19.54 -25.54 71.61
C ALA A 990 18.94 -26.90 71.24
N MET A 991 18.91 -27.25 69.96
CA MET A 991 18.39 -28.52 69.44
C MET A 991 19.28 -29.72 69.82
N SER A 992 20.60 -29.54 69.94
CA SER A 992 21.55 -30.61 70.29
C SER A 992 21.32 -31.25 71.66
N ALA A 993 20.57 -30.59 72.56
CA ALA A 993 20.19 -31.12 73.87
C ALA A 993 19.07 -32.18 73.81
N PHE A 994 18.48 -32.40 72.63
CA PHE A 994 17.35 -33.28 72.42
C PHE A 994 17.64 -34.27 71.27
N SER A 995 16.90 -35.38 71.25
CA SER A 995 16.89 -36.26 70.07
C SER A 995 16.02 -35.63 68.97
N PRO A 996 16.38 -35.78 67.69
CA PRO A 996 15.53 -35.34 66.58
C PRO A 996 14.11 -35.93 66.71
N PRO A 997 13.05 -35.16 66.39
CA PRO A 997 11.68 -35.64 66.39
C PRO A 997 11.50 -36.91 65.54
N ALA A 998 10.68 -37.84 66.00
CA ALA A 998 10.45 -39.11 65.30
C ALA A 998 9.53 -38.91 64.06
N ALA A 999 9.69 -39.78 63.07
CA ALA A 999 8.84 -39.80 61.88
C ALA A 999 7.35 -39.88 62.26
N GLY A 1000 6.51 -38.99 61.71
CA GLY A 1000 5.07 -38.90 62.00
C GLY A 1000 4.62 -37.76 62.93
N GLN A 1001 5.53 -36.95 63.45
CA GLN A 1001 5.20 -35.70 64.16
C GLN A 1001 5.32 -34.51 63.20
N THR A 1002 4.28 -33.71 63.00
CA THR A 1002 4.31 -32.56 62.04
C THR A 1002 4.78 -31.24 62.66
N THR A 1003 5.07 -31.25 63.97
CA THR A 1003 5.54 -30.10 64.77
C THR A 1003 6.45 -30.60 65.88
N LEU A 1004 7.17 -29.66 66.54
CA LEU A 1004 8.00 -29.99 67.70
C LEU A 1004 7.22 -30.72 68.81
N PRO A 1005 7.75 -31.80 69.40
CA PRO A 1005 7.16 -32.46 70.56
C PRO A 1005 6.84 -31.47 71.69
N SER A 1006 5.72 -31.65 72.37
CA SER A 1006 5.30 -30.76 73.48
C SER A 1006 6.36 -30.66 74.58
N SER A 1007 7.15 -31.72 74.79
CA SER A 1007 8.28 -31.74 75.73
C SER A 1007 9.45 -30.83 75.33
N TYR A 1008 9.57 -30.45 74.05
CA TYR A 1008 10.68 -29.65 73.52
C TYR A 1008 10.27 -28.18 73.38
N GLN A 1009 8.97 -27.92 73.14
CA GLN A 1009 8.41 -26.58 72.90
C GLN A 1009 8.78 -25.54 73.97
N THR A 1010 8.74 -25.89 75.26
CA THR A 1010 9.10 -24.94 76.34
C THR A 1010 10.55 -24.47 76.25
N ALA A 1011 11.47 -25.31 75.76
CA ALA A 1011 12.88 -24.99 75.63
C ALA A 1011 13.21 -24.34 74.27
N LEU A 1012 12.59 -24.81 73.19
CA LEU A 1012 12.95 -24.42 71.83
C LEU A 1012 12.13 -23.24 71.28
N ASN A 1013 10.85 -23.10 71.61
CA ASN A 1013 10.01 -22.01 71.07
C ASN A 1013 10.57 -20.61 71.33
N PRO A 1014 11.09 -20.27 72.54
CA PRO A 1014 11.69 -18.96 72.78
C PRO A 1014 12.95 -18.72 71.94
N VAL A 1015 13.76 -19.76 71.72
CA VAL A 1015 14.98 -19.68 70.90
C VAL A 1015 14.61 -19.50 69.42
N ILE A 1016 13.62 -20.25 68.93
CA ILE A 1016 13.09 -20.11 67.56
C ILE A 1016 12.54 -18.70 67.33
N ALA A 1017 11.67 -18.21 68.22
CA ALA A 1017 11.07 -16.89 68.09
C ALA A 1017 12.09 -15.73 68.18
N ALA A 1018 13.22 -15.93 68.87
CA ALA A 1018 14.25 -14.90 69.01
C ALA A 1018 15.23 -14.84 67.83
N ASN A 1019 15.36 -15.92 67.05
CA ASN A 1019 16.38 -16.04 66.00
C ASN A 1019 15.81 -15.95 64.58
N TRP A 1020 14.52 -16.26 64.40
CA TRP A 1020 13.77 -16.07 63.16
C TRP A 1020 13.06 -14.72 63.18
N VAL A 1021 13.39 -13.83 62.24
CA VAL A 1021 12.83 -12.46 62.15
C VAL A 1021 11.62 -12.41 61.23
#